data_AF-A0AAP0DSQ9-F1
#
_entry.id   AF-A0AAP0DSQ9-F1
#
_cell.length_a   1.000
_cell.length_b   1.000
_cell.length_c   1.000
_cell.angle_alpha   90.00
_cell.angle_beta   90.00
_cell.angle_gamma   90.00
#
_symmetry.space_group_name_H-M   'P 1'
#
loop_
_entity.id
_entity.type
_entity.pdbx_description
1 polymer ?
#
loop_
_entity_poly.entity_id
_entity_poly.type
_entity_poly.pdbx_seq_one_letter_code
_entity_poly.pdbx_strand_id
1 'polypeptide(L)'
;MVNTYIIVPTADDYSLSLGAAATVCGVVIGSMAVAQIFSSVYLSAWSNKSYIKPLIFSSIVLLMGNTLYALAYDLDSIYVLLIGRLFCGLGSARAVNRRYISDCVPQKLRMKASAGEPPLEKEDIVQHETCGTTVEIDFSEPLLLSSGKDHQDEDEQQEDEDPSDKLSEETREPVTSIMSAYRLLTPSVKVQLIIYFMLKYAMEIILAESSVITSYYFVWSTSNVAMFLGFLGLTVLPVSIFVGGYIANVFEERQVLVASELMVCLGIVLSFHMIVPYSAPQYIISALLTFVSAEVLEGVNLSLLSRVMSSRLSRGTYNGGLLSTEAGTLARVVADGTITLAGYWGMRFLKPIQYGERDEMAAAPEDMPEGTVRNVLEQQTLKWVFVGGKGGVGKTTCSSILSILLASARSSVLIISTDPAHNLSDAFQQRFTKAPTLVNGFSNLYAMEVDPNFEEGEDGAEGMDGFLSDLANSIPGIDEAMSFAEMLKLVQTMDYSVIVFDTAPTGHTLRLLQFPSTLEKGLSKMMSLKSKFGGLLGQMSRLFGVGDEVGEDAILGRMEGMKSVIEQVNRQFKDPDLTTFVCVCIPEFLSLYETERLVQELTKFEIDTHNIIINQVLFDEEGVESQLLKARMKMQQKYLDQFYMLYDDFNITKLPLLPEEVCGVEALKAFSKHFRKPYEHSIARGTVEELELRVSRLQGQLREVVSELEKAKQAK
;
A
#
# COMPACT_ATOMS: atom_id res chain seq x y z
N MET A 1 7.58 -25.30 11.47
CA MET A 1 6.51 -24.54 12.15
C MET A 1 5.55 -24.01 11.09
N VAL A 2 4.25 -24.28 11.19
CA VAL A 2 3.26 -23.58 10.35
C VAL A 2 3.28 -22.11 10.75
N ASN A 3 3.26 -21.22 9.76
CA ASN A 3 3.73 -19.86 9.95
C ASN A 3 2.74 -19.02 10.79
N THR A 4 3.29 -18.18 11.66
CA THR A 4 2.54 -17.34 12.62
C THR A 4 2.74 -15.84 12.36
N TYR A 5 3.55 -15.47 11.35
CA TYR A 5 4.01 -14.10 11.11
C TYR A 5 3.81 -13.58 9.67
N ILE A 6 3.22 -14.35 8.74
CA ILE A 6 2.98 -13.93 7.32
C ILE A 6 2.25 -12.58 7.20
N ILE A 7 1.50 -12.25 8.23
CA ILE A 7 0.38 -11.32 8.24
C ILE A 7 0.67 -10.02 9.00
N VAL A 8 1.94 -9.74 9.35
CA VAL A 8 2.34 -8.44 9.92
C VAL A 8 2.39 -7.32 8.88
N PRO A 9 2.98 -7.50 7.67
CA PRO A 9 3.04 -6.41 6.68
C PRO A 9 1.64 -5.96 6.22
N THR A 10 0.70 -6.89 6.09
CA THR A 10 -0.64 -6.66 5.52
C THR A 10 -1.74 -6.46 6.56
N ALA A 11 -1.45 -6.53 7.87
CA ALA A 11 -2.48 -6.43 8.90
C ALA A 11 -3.17 -5.06 8.95
N ASP A 12 -2.48 -3.98 8.60
CA ASP A 12 -3.06 -2.64 8.62
C ASP A 12 -4.02 -2.45 7.44
N ASP A 13 -3.53 -2.63 6.21
CA ASP A 13 -4.31 -2.62 4.97
C ASP A 13 -5.57 -3.50 5.06
N TYR A 14 -5.43 -4.73 5.59
CA TYR A 14 -6.55 -5.67 5.72
C TYR A 14 -7.53 -5.32 6.86
N SER A 15 -7.07 -4.63 7.91
CA SER A 15 -7.98 -4.09 8.93
C SER A 15 -8.77 -2.90 8.38
N LEU A 16 -8.10 -2.02 7.61
CA LEU A 16 -8.70 -0.86 6.96
C LEU A 16 -9.72 -1.26 5.89
N SER A 17 -9.44 -2.29 5.09
CA SER A 17 -10.37 -2.78 4.07
C SER A 17 -11.68 -3.34 4.64
N LEU A 18 -11.66 -3.79 5.90
CA LEU A 18 -12.83 -4.26 6.66
C LEU A 18 -13.50 -3.15 7.50
N GLY A 19 -13.26 -1.89 7.15
CA GLY A 19 -13.89 -0.72 7.78
C GLY A 19 -13.39 -0.39 9.20
N ALA A 20 -12.28 -0.98 9.63
CA ALA A 20 -11.71 -0.74 10.96
C ALA A 20 -10.70 0.41 10.95
N ALA A 21 -10.55 1.11 12.09
CA ALA A 21 -9.47 2.08 12.25
C ALA A 21 -8.09 1.37 12.32
N ALA A 22 -7.02 2.01 11.84
CA ALA A 22 -5.65 1.50 11.90
C ALA A 22 -5.20 1.07 13.32
N THR A 23 -5.75 1.68 14.37
CA THR A 23 -5.52 1.27 15.77
C THR A 23 -5.96 -0.17 16.07
N VAL A 24 -6.83 -0.76 15.25
CA VAL A 24 -7.29 -2.15 15.42
C VAL A 24 -6.26 -3.15 14.87
N CYS A 25 -5.31 -2.74 14.02
CA CYS A 25 -4.20 -3.57 13.55
C CYS A 25 -3.40 -4.18 14.73
N GLY A 26 -3.07 -3.39 15.76
CA GLY A 26 -2.39 -3.87 16.96
C GLY A 26 -3.22 -4.89 17.77
N VAL A 27 -4.55 -4.76 17.79
CA VAL A 27 -5.47 -5.74 18.39
C VAL A 27 -5.50 -7.04 17.57
N VAL A 28 -5.48 -6.93 16.24
CA VAL A 28 -5.42 -8.06 15.30
C VAL A 28 -4.12 -8.86 15.46
N ILE A 29 -2.98 -8.19 15.61
CA ILE A 29 -1.69 -8.84 15.87
C ILE A 29 -1.69 -9.47 17.28
N GLY A 30 -1.99 -8.67 18.31
CA GLY A 30 -1.90 -9.09 19.72
C GLY A 30 -2.91 -10.14 20.17
N SER A 31 -4.09 -10.24 19.54
CA SER A 31 -5.10 -11.25 19.88
C SER A 31 -4.56 -12.69 19.79
N MET A 32 -3.66 -12.97 18.84
CA MET A 32 -2.97 -14.26 18.75
C MET A 32 -2.10 -14.53 19.99
N ALA A 33 -1.33 -13.54 20.44
CA ALA A 33 -0.46 -13.67 21.61
C ALA A 33 -1.27 -13.82 22.90
N VAL A 34 -2.37 -13.08 23.05
CA VAL A 34 -3.31 -13.22 24.18
C VAL A 34 -3.88 -14.64 24.24
N ALA A 35 -4.40 -15.17 23.13
CA ALA A 35 -4.92 -16.54 23.08
C ALA A 35 -3.83 -17.59 23.37
N GLN A 36 -2.59 -17.33 22.95
CA GLN A 36 -1.47 -18.23 23.22
C GLN A 36 -1.17 -18.36 24.73
N ILE A 37 -1.18 -17.27 25.52
CA ILE A 37 -0.92 -17.31 26.98
C ILE A 37 -1.84 -18.32 27.70
N PHE A 38 -3.11 -18.37 27.32
CA PHE A 38 -4.05 -19.32 27.92
C PHE A 38 -3.89 -20.75 27.38
N SER A 39 -3.57 -20.90 26.08
CA SER A 39 -3.43 -22.21 25.45
C SER A 39 -2.13 -22.93 25.85
N SER A 40 -1.02 -22.21 26.06
CA SER A 40 0.28 -22.78 26.40
C SER A 40 0.25 -23.52 27.75
N VAL A 41 -0.46 -23.00 28.75
CA VAL A 41 -0.65 -23.68 30.04
C VAL A 41 -1.41 -25.00 29.86
N TYR A 42 -2.51 -25.00 29.10
CA TYR A 42 -3.33 -26.19 28.84
C TYR A 42 -2.58 -27.22 28.00
N LEU A 43 -1.92 -26.81 26.92
CA LEU A 43 -1.14 -27.69 26.05
C LEU A 43 0.10 -28.25 26.79
N SER A 44 0.75 -27.46 27.66
CA SER A 44 1.80 -27.97 28.56
C SER A 44 1.24 -29.00 29.54
N ALA A 45 0.08 -28.75 30.15
CA ALA A 45 -0.58 -29.69 31.05
C ALA A 45 -0.95 -31.01 30.34
N TRP A 46 -1.43 -30.94 29.10
CA TRP A 46 -1.75 -32.11 28.27
C TRP A 46 -0.48 -32.87 27.84
N SER A 47 0.60 -32.16 27.53
CA SER A 47 1.90 -32.77 27.16
C SER A 47 2.50 -33.67 28.24
N ASN A 48 2.08 -33.54 29.51
CA ASN A 48 2.42 -34.50 30.57
C ASN A 48 1.95 -35.94 30.28
N LYS A 49 0.93 -36.13 29.43
CA LYS A 49 0.31 -37.43 29.12
C LYS A 49 0.62 -37.93 27.70
N SER A 50 0.88 -37.04 26.75
CA SER A 50 1.19 -37.39 25.36
C SER A 50 1.70 -36.16 24.61
N TYR A 51 2.77 -36.30 23.83
CA TYR A 51 3.27 -35.24 22.97
C TYR A 51 2.48 -35.12 21.66
N ILE A 52 2.11 -36.24 21.04
CA ILE A 52 1.47 -36.27 19.71
C ILE A 52 0.06 -35.67 19.73
N LYS A 53 -0.77 -36.03 20.73
CA LYS A 53 -2.18 -35.58 20.82
C LYS A 53 -2.35 -34.04 20.83
N PRO A 54 -1.66 -33.27 21.70
CA PRO A 54 -1.76 -31.81 21.68
C PRO A 54 -1.15 -31.19 20.41
N LEU A 55 -0.16 -31.80 19.76
CA LEU A 55 0.41 -31.32 18.49
C LEU A 55 -0.58 -31.46 17.32
N ILE A 56 -1.29 -32.59 17.23
CA ILE A 56 -2.35 -32.79 16.22
C ILE A 56 -3.48 -31.78 16.44
N PHE A 57 -3.96 -31.63 17.69
CA PHE A 57 -4.98 -30.65 18.04
C PHE A 57 -4.55 -29.21 17.66
N SER A 58 -3.34 -28.82 18.05
CA SER A 58 -2.72 -27.53 17.68
C SER A 58 -2.70 -27.31 16.18
N SER A 59 -2.33 -28.33 15.40
CA SER A 59 -2.25 -28.24 13.93
C SER A 59 -3.63 -28.03 13.29
N ILE A 60 -4.67 -28.72 13.77
CA ILE A 60 -6.05 -28.58 13.29
C ILE A 60 -6.59 -27.18 13.62
N VAL A 61 -6.39 -26.73 14.86
CA VAL A 61 -6.85 -25.40 15.33
C VAL A 61 -6.14 -24.28 14.57
N LEU A 62 -4.84 -24.41 14.31
CA LEU A 62 -4.05 -23.45 13.54
C LEU A 62 -4.44 -23.43 12.05
N LEU A 63 -4.76 -24.59 11.45
CA LEU A 63 -5.32 -24.64 10.09
C LEU A 63 -6.64 -23.85 10.03
N MET A 64 -7.56 -24.13 10.95
CA MET A 64 -8.87 -23.46 10.99
C MET A 64 -8.76 -21.96 11.25
N GLY A 65 -7.83 -21.52 12.13
CA GLY A 65 -7.56 -20.10 12.37
C GLY A 65 -7.09 -19.36 11.11
N ASN A 66 -6.17 -19.96 10.35
CA ASN A 66 -5.70 -19.39 9.08
C ASN A 66 -6.80 -19.38 8.01
N THR A 67 -7.64 -20.42 7.93
CA THR A 67 -8.81 -20.42 7.02
C THR A 67 -9.81 -19.33 7.36
N LEU A 68 -10.14 -19.12 8.64
CA LEU A 68 -11.01 -18.04 9.08
C LEU A 68 -10.40 -16.66 8.80
N TYR A 69 -9.09 -16.50 8.99
CA TYR A 69 -8.38 -15.26 8.67
C TYR A 69 -8.42 -14.96 7.15
N ALA A 70 -8.33 -15.97 6.29
CA ALA A 70 -8.46 -15.79 4.84
C ALA A 70 -9.91 -15.43 4.42
N LEU A 71 -10.91 -16.11 4.98
CA LEU A 71 -12.33 -15.87 4.67
C LEU A 71 -12.89 -14.55 5.21
N ALA A 72 -12.18 -13.85 6.10
CA ALA A 72 -12.71 -12.63 6.71
C ALA A 72 -12.92 -11.48 5.71
N TYR A 73 -12.16 -11.45 4.62
CA TYR A 73 -12.35 -10.54 3.48
C TYR A 73 -13.66 -10.83 2.75
N ASP A 74 -13.86 -12.09 2.33
CA ASP A 74 -15.05 -12.53 1.58
C ASP A 74 -16.34 -12.41 2.39
N LEU A 75 -16.24 -12.42 3.72
CA LEU A 75 -17.34 -12.30 4.68
C LEU A 75 -17.53 -10.87 5.23
N ASP A 76 -16.72 -9.90 4.79
CA ASP A 76 -16.70 -8.50 5.24
C ASP A 76 -16.83 -8.36 6.77
N SER A 77 -16.00 -9.12 7.52
CA SER A 77 -16.19 -9.26 8.96
C SER A 77 -14.89 -9.28 9.77
N ILE A 78 -14.63 -8.17 10.45
CA ILE A 78 -13.54 -8.06 11.43
C ILE A 78 -13.67 -9.06 12.59
N TYR A 79 -14.89 -9.46 12.96
CA TYR A 79 -15.10 -10.49 13.98
C TYR A 79 -14.55 -11.84 13.52
N VAL A 80 -14.75 -12.22 12.26
CA VAL A 80 -14.17 -13.44 11.68
C VAL A 80 -12.64 -13.35 11.65
N LEU A 81 -12.08 -12.18 11.30
CA LEU A 81 -10.64 -11.94 11.32
C LEU A 81 -10.04 -12.12 12.73
N LEU A 82 -10.65 -11.49 13.74
CA LEU A 82 -10.21 -11.60 15.14
C LEU A 82 -10.38 -13.02 15.69
N ILE A 83 -11.46 -13.72 15.36
CA ILE A 83 -11.65 -15.12 15.72
C ILE A 83 -10.56 -15.98 15.06
N GLY A 84 -10.27 -15.79 13.77
CA GLY A 84 -9.18 -16.49 13.08
C GLY A 84 -7.83 -16.31 13.79
N ARG A 85 -7.49 -15.08 14.19
CA ARG A 85 -6.28 -14.77 14.97
C ARG A 85 -6.26 -15.42 16.35
N LEU A 86 -7.36 -15.41 17.09
CA LEU A 86 -7.50 -16.13 18.38
C LEU A 86 -7.24 -17.63 18.20
N PHE A 87 -7.81 -18.24 17.16
CA PHE A 87 -7.59 -19.65 16.84
C PHE A 87 -6.13 -19.95 16.47
N CYS A 88 -5.44 -19.08 15.72
CA CYS A 88 -3.99 -19.21 15.49
C CYS A 88 -3.17 -19.20 16.80
N GLY A 89 -3.59 -18.42 17.81
CA GLY A 89 -2.99 -18.43 19.15
C GLY A 89 -3.29 -19.68 19.96
N LEU A 90 -4.55 -20.14 19.95
CA LEU A 90 -4.95 -21.42 20.57
C LEU A 90 -4.21 -22.62 19.96
N GLY A 91 -3.93 -22.56 18.66
CA GLY A 91 -3.17 -23.56 17.91
C GLY A 91 -1.64 -23.50 18.11
N SER A 92 -1.10 -22.65 18.99
CA SER A 92 0.35 -22.46 19.13
C SER A 92 1.01 -23.45 20.12
N ALA A 93 1.42 -24.62 19.64
CA ALA A 93 2.10 -25.64 20.46
C ALA A 93 3.60 -25.35 20.76
N ARG A 94 4.04 -24.08 20.79
CA ARG A 94 5.46 -23.71 21.04
C ARG A 94 5.97 -24.26 22.38
N ALA A 95 5.15 -24.25 23.44
CA ALA A 95 5.50 -24.80 24.75
C ALA A 95 5.71 -26.33 24.70
N VAL A 96 4.89 -27.07 23.94
CA VAL A 96 4.99 -28.52 23.77
C VAL A 96 6.29 -28.89 23.03
N ASN A 97 6.61 -28.17 21.96
CA ASN A 97 7.86 -28.38 21.20
C ASN A 97 9.11 -28.10 22.05
N ARG A 98 9.15 -26.97 22.77
CA ARG A 98 10.29 -26.64 23.66
C ARG A 98 10.46 -27.66 24.78
N ARG A 99 9.35 -28.19 25.32
CA ARG A 99 9.38 -29.28 26.31
C ARG A 99 9.90 -30.59 25.71
N TYR A 100 9.39 -31.01 24.55
CA TYR A 100 9.84 -32.24 23.89
C TYR A 100 11.35 -32.23 23.61
N ILE A 101 11.89 -31.11 23.12
CA ILE A 101 13.34 -30.92 22.92
C ILE A 101 14.09 -30.98 24.26
N SER A 102 13.56 -30.36 25.32
CA SER A 102 14.16 -30.44 26.67
C SER A 102 14.22 -31.88 27.20
N ASP A 103 13.16 -32.66 27.04
CA ASP A 103 13.07 -34.01 27.57
C ASP A 103 13.89 -35.02 26.76
N CYS A 104 14.02 -34.83 25.44
CA CYS A 104 14.73 -35.75 24.55
C CYS A 104 16.21 -35.40 24.27
N VAL A 105 16.63 -34.14 24.43
CA VAL A 105 17.99 -33.70 24.05
C VAL A 105 18.89 -33.43 25.29
N PRO A 106 20.09 -34.05 25.37
CA PRO A 106 21.06 -33.79 26.43
C PRO A 106 21.45 -32.31 26.54
N GLN A 107 21.65 -31.81 27.75
CA GLN A 107 21.83 -30.38 28.05
C GLN A 107 22.95 -29.69 27.24
N LYS A 108 24.03 -30.40 26.91
CA LYS A 108 25.14 -29.90 26.06
C LYS A 108 24.78 -29.71 24.59
N LEU A 109 23.75 -30.39 24.08
CA LEU A 109 23.33 -30.38 22.67
C LEU A 109 22.06 -29.55 22.41
N ARG A 110 21.39 -29.05 23.46
CA ARG A 110 20.11 -28.34 23.34
C ARG A 110 20.17 -27.06 22.50
N MET A 111 21.26 -26.30 22.53
CA MET A 111 21.42 -25.13 21.65
C MET A 111 21.46 -25.54 20.17
N LYS A 112 22.31 -26.52 19.81
CA LYS A 112 22.46 -27.01 18.44
C LYS A 112 21.16 -27.62 17.89
N ALA A 113 20.51 -28.47 18.69
CA ALA A 113 19.22 -29.06 18.33
C ALA A 113 18.09 -28.01 18.20
N SER A 114 18.10 -26.95 19.02
CA SER A 114 17.13 -25.86 18.91
C SER A 114 17.42 -24.90 17.74
N ALA A 115 18.64 -24.91 17.18
CA ALA A 115 19.03 -24.17 15.99
C ALA A 115 18.81 -24.95 14.68
N GLY A 116 18.40 -26.23 14.77
CA GLY A 116 18.13 -27.08 13.60
C GLY A 116 19.37 -27.69 12.95
N GLU A 117 20.54 -27.68 13.61
CA GLU A 117 21.67 -28.49 13.16
C GLU A 117 21.29 -29.99 13.22
N PRO A 118 21.59 -30.79 12.18
CA PRO A 118 21.47 -32.24 12.29
C PRO A 118 22.42 -32.74 13.40
N PRO A 119 22.07 -33.81 14.13
CA PRO A 119 23.02 -34.45 15.04
C PRO A 119 24.27 -34.85 14.24
N LEU A 120 25.45 -34.53 14.79
CA LEU A 120 26.72 -35.03 14.23
C LEU A 120 26.66 -36.56 14.12
N GLU A 121 27.20 -37.08 13.03
CA GLU A 121 27.23 -38.53 12.79
C GLU A 121 28.00 -39.28 13.90
N LYS A 122 27.73 -40.59 13.98
CA LYS A 122 28.20 -41.48 15.05
C LYS A 122 29.72 -41.70 15.05
N GLU A 123 30.51 -40.75 15.55
CA GLU A 123 31.95 -40.99 15.78
C GLU A 123 32.41 -40.75 17.25
N ASP A 124 31.71 -39.94 18.05
CA ASP A 124 32.05 -39.72 19.48
C ASP A 124 31.36 -40.70 20.47
N ILE A 125 30.68 -41.75 19.97
CA ILE A 125 30.09 -42.83 20.81
C ILE A 125 30.81 -44.15 20.51
N VAL A 126 32.12 -44.19 20.81
CA VAL A 126 32.88 -45.44 20.86
C VAL A 126 33.58 -45.56 22.20
N GLN A 127 32.87 -46.14 23.18
CA GLN A 127 33.41 -47.19 24.05
C GLN A 127 32.27 -47.90 24.80
N HIS A 128 32.30 -49.24 24.76
CA HIS A 128 31.38 -50.19 25.40
C HIS A 128 29.97 -50.36 24.80
N GLU A 129 29.89 -50.89 23.57
CA GLU A 129 28.89 -51.91 23.24
C GLU A 129 29.54 -53.30 23.19
N THR A 130 29.04 -54.24 24.00
CA THR A 130 29.10 -55.68 23.71
C THR A 130 27.89 -56.39 24.32
N CYS A 131 26.78 -56.43 23.58
CA CYS A 131 25.99 -57.65 23.34
C CYS A 131 24.87 -57.29 22.34
N GLY A 132 24.79 -57.97 21.20
CA GLY A 132 23.80 -57.65 20.17
C GLY A 132 22.48 -58.37 20.39
N THR A 133 21.38 -57.77 19.90
CA THR A 133 20.26 -58.47 19.25
C THR A 133 19.51 -57.45 18.37
N THR A 134 19.09 -57.86 17.18
CA THR A 134 18.23 -57.07 16.29
C THR A 134 16.85 -56.88 16.90
N VAL A 135 16.37 -55.63 17.02
CA VAL A 135 15.00 -55.31 17.45
C VAL A 135 14.40 -54.28 16.48
N GLU A 136 13.20 -54.57 15.99
CA GLU A 136 12.40 -53.67 15.16
C GLU A 136 11.94 -52.45 15.97
N ILE A 137 12.01 -51.25 15.37
CA ILE A 137 11.62 -50.01 16.06
C ILE A 137 10.11 -49.80 15.91
N ASP A 138 9.34 -50.24 16.92
CA ASP A 138 7.94 -49.84 17.09
C ASP A 138 7.86 -48.40 17.66
N PHE A 139 6.94 -47.60 17.13
CA PHE A 139 6.73 -46.19 17.47
C PHE A 139 5.73 -46.02 18.63
N SER A 140 5.92 -46.78 19.71
CA SER A 140 4.96 -46.87 20.82
C SER A 140 5.65 -46.82 22.20
N GLU A 141 5.34 -45.76 22.96
CA GLU A 141 5.67 -45.50 24.38
C GLU A 141 7.14 -45.15 24.76
N PRO A 142 7.35 -44.19 25.70
CA PRO A 142 8.66 -43.92 26.28
C PRO A 142 8.99 -44.91 27.42
N LEU A 143 10.20 -45.47 27.38
CA LEU A 143 10.72 -46.43 28.36
C LEU A 143 10.55 -45.99 29.83
N LEU A 144 9.60 -46.62 30.53
CA LEU A 144 9.58 -46.68 31.98
C LEU A 144 10.57 -47.75 32.45
N LEU A 145 11.73 -47.31 32.95
CA LEU A 145 12.69 -48.18 33.63
C LEU A 145 12.12 -48.63 35.00
N SER A 146 11.45 -49.78 34.99
CA SER A 146 11.16 -50.53 36.21
C SER A 146 12.45 -51.17 36.75
N SER A 147 12.89 -50.74 37.93
CA SER A 147 14.01 -51.39 38.62
C SER A 147 13.57 -52.75 39.15
N GLY A 148 14.02 -53.83 38.51
CA GLY A 148 13.88 -55.21 39.00
C GLY A 148 14.99 -55.59 39.98
N LYS A 149 14.66 -56.43 40.96
CA LYS A 149 15.61 -57.07 41.91
C LYS A 149 16.47 -58.12 41.15
N ASP A 150 17.67 -58.50 41.58
CA ASP A 150 17.95 -59.28 42.80
C ASP A 150 19.44 -59.22 43.23
N HIS A 151 19.65 -59.43 44.55
CA HIS A 151 20.75 -60.13 45.27
C HIS A 151 22.02 -60.58 44.51
N GLN A 152 23.26 -60.57 45.03
CA GLN A 152 23.87 -60.42 46.38
C GLN A 152 25.41 -60.13 46.16
N ASP A 153 26.34 -59.89 47.10
CA ASP A 153 26.42 -59.97 48.58
C ASP A 153 27.60 -59.10 49.14
N GLU A 154 27.97 -59.29 50.43
CA GLU A 154 29.26 -59.00 51.11
C GLU A 154 29.67 -57.54 51.52
N ASP A 155 29.47 -57.29 52.82
CA ASP A 155 30.40 -56.77 53.84
C ASP A 155 30.60 -55.26 54.19
N GLU A 156 30.35 -55.02 55.50
CA GLU A 156 31.01 -54.08 56.45
C GLU A 156 31.07 -52.56 56.10
N GLN A 157 30.43 -51.62 56.83
CA GLN A 157 30.37 -51.45 58.30
C GLN A 157 29.28 -50.42 58.70
N GLN A 158 28.99 -50.32 60.00
CA GLN A 158 28.04 -49.37 60.61
C GLN A 158 28.54 -47.92 60.60
N GLU A 159 27.63 -46.94 60.45
CA GLU A 159 27.47 -45.83 61.43
C GLU A 159 26.18 -45.03 61.19
N ASP A 160 25.36 -44.95 62.25
CA ASP A 160 24.33 -43.98 62.68
C ASP A 160 23.32 -43.32 61.71
N GLU A 161 22.04 -43.40 62.13
CA GLU A 161 20.92 -42.60 61.62
C GLU A 161 21.09 -41.10 61.96
N ASP A 162 21.37 -40.27 60.96
CA ASP A 162 21.23 -38.81 61.07
C ASP A 162 19.75 -38.41 60.82
N PRO A 163 19.13 -37.49 61.60
CA PRO A 163 17.71 -37.14 61.47
C PRO A 163 17.30 -36.38 60.19
N SER A 164 18.16 -36.36 59.16
CA SER A 164 17.96 -35.60 57.92
C SER A 164 17.05 -36.27 56.89
N ASP A 165 16.74 -37.56 57.06
CA ASP A 165 16.01 -38.36 56.06
C ASP A 165 14.47 -38.16 56.01
N LYS A 166 13.95 -37.11 56.67
CA LYS A 166 12.57 -36.62 56.42
C LYS A 166 12.49 -35.45 55.42
N LEU A 167 13.61 -35.01 54.85
CA LEU A 167 13.65 -34.00 53.77
C LEU A 167 13.85 -34.59 52.36
N SER A 168 14.00 -35.91 52.22
CA SER A 168 14.39 -36.54 50.96
C SER A 168 13.22 -36.83 49.99
N GLU A 169 11.99 -37.03 50.45
CA GLU A 169 10.82 -37.29 49.58
C GLU A 169 10.13 -36.03 49.02
N GLU A 170 9.91 -34.99 49.83
CA GLU A 170 9.22 -33.73 49.43
C GLU A 170 9.98 -32.93 48.34
N THR A 171 11.23 -33.31 48.09
CA THR A 171 12.17 -32.62 47.22
C THR A 171 12.04 -33.01 45.73
N ARG A 172 11.28 -34.07 45.39
CA ARG A 172 11.20 -34.63 44.02
C ARG A 172 9.92 -34.34 43.23
N GLU A 173 8.89 -33.72 43.83
CA GLU A 173 7.60 -33.52 43.13
C GLU A 173 7.66 -32.51 41.96
N PRO A 174 6.93 -32.77 40.85
CA PRO A 174 6.86 -31.90 39.67
C PRO A 174 6.00 -30.65 39.92
N VAL A 175 6.36 -29.53 39.28
CA VAL A 175 5.69 -28.24 39.56
C VAL A 175 4.37 -28.11 38.81
N THR A 176 3.26 -28.16 39.56
CA THR A 176 1.87 -28.10 39.06
C THR A 176 1.16 -26.77 39.34
N SER A 177 1.78 -25.84 40.09
CA SER A 177 1.19 -24.54 40.46
C SER A 177 2.14 -23.36 40.22
N ILE A 178 1.59 -22.23 39.76
CA ILE A 178 2.30 -20.98 39.48
C ILE A 178 3.05 -20.47 40.71
N MET A 179 2.42 -20.50 41.89
CA MET A 179 3.02 -19.93 43.10
C MET A 179 4.22 -20.75 43.60
N SER A 180 4.15 -22.08 43.44
CA SER A 180 5.27 -22.99 43.70
C SER A 180 6.41 -22.76 42.69
N ALA A 181 6.08 -22.60 41.40
CA ALA A 181 7.06 -22.27 40.35
C ALA A 181 7.81 -20.98 40.67
N TYR A 182 7.09 -19.89 40.98
CA TYR A 182 7.69 -18.59 41.26
C TYR A 182 8.57 -18.57 42.52
N ARG A 183 8.22 -19.36 43.55
CA ARG A 183 9.03 -19.53 44.77
C ARG A 183 10.34 -20.29 44.50
N LEU A 184 10.36 -21.18 43.51
CA LEU A 184 11.55 -21.94 43.08
C LEU A 184 12.49 -21.16 42.14
N LEU A 185 12.10 -19.98 41.64
CA LEU A 185 12.97 -19.15 40.78
C LEU A 185 14.05 -18.45 41.61
N THR A 186 15.31 -18.84 41.41
CA THR A 186 16.46 -18.11 41.97
C THR A 186 16.53 -16.68 41.41
N PRO A 187 17.17 -15.72 42.10
CA PRO A 187 17.33 -14.35 41.60
C PRO A 187 17.92 -14.30 40.18
N SER A 188 18.89 -15.16 39.89
CA SER A 188 19.51 -15.29 38.57
C SER A 188 18.50 -15.70 37.48
N VAL A 189 17.61 -16.66 37.73
CA VAL A 189 16.56 -17.03 36.75
C VAL A 189 15.55 -15.90 36.57
N LYS A 190 15.22 -15.14 37.63
CA LYS A 190 14.31 -13.98 37.52
C LYS A 190 14.91 -12.89 36.63
N VAL A 191 16.19 -12.55 36.81
CA VAL A 191 16.91 -11.61 35.93
C VAL A 191 16.90 -12.12 34.48
N GLN A 192 17.20 -13.41 34.26
CA GLN A 192 17.22 -14.02 32.94
C GLN A 192 15.86 -14.02 32.21
N LEU A 193 14.76 -14.17 32.96
CA LEU A 193 13.40 -14.06 32.42
C LEU A 193 13.02 -12.61 32.11
N ILE A 194 13.51 -11.63 32.89
CA ILE A 194 13.30 -10.20 32.62
C ILE A 194 14.08 -9.76 31.38
N ILE A 195 15.34 -10.17 31.22
CA ILE A 195 16.15 -9.92 30.02
C ILE A 195 15.43 -10.50 28.79
N TYR A 196 14.99 -11.77 28.86
CA TYR A 196 14.22 -12.41 27.78
C TYR A 196 12.90 -11.70 27.45
N PHE A 197 12.20 -11.19 28.46
CA PHE A 197 10.97 -10.41 28.28
C PHE A 197 11.26 -9.08 27.56
N MET A 198 12.25 -8.30 28.03
CA MET A 198 12.65 -7.03 27.42
C MET A 198 13.13 -7.22 25.98
N LEU A 199 13.85 -8.32 25.73
CA LEU A 199 14.30 -8.71 24.39
C LEU A 199 13.13 -8.99 23.43
N LYS A 200 12.16 -9.81 23.85
CA LYS A 200 10.99 -10.10 23.02
C LYS A 200 10.06 -8.91 22.86
N TYR A 201 10.02 -8.00 23.83
CA TYR A 201 9.33 -6.71 23.71
C TYR A 201 9.98 -5.83 22.63
N ALA A 202 11.31 -5.66 22.67
CA ALA A 202 12.04 -4.86 21.68
C ALA A 202 11.96 -5.45 20.25
N MET A 203 12.08 -6.77 20.10
CA MET A 203 11.88 -7.45 18.81
C MET A 203 10.48 -7.22 18.25
N GLU A 204 9.43 -7.42 19.06
CA GLU A 204 8.06 -7.31 18.57
C GLU A 204 7.71 -5.84 18.22
N ILE A 205 8.21 -4.85 18.98
CA ILE A 205 8.12 -3.44 18.61
C ILE A 205 8.72 -3.19 17.22
N ILE A 206 9.95 -3.64 16.96
CA ILE A 206 10.59 -3.42 15.66
C ILE A 206 9.79 -4.09 14.53
N LEU A 207 9.31 -5.31 14.72
CA LEU A 207 8.57 -6.03 13.69
C LEU A 207 7.19 -5.40 13.40
N ALA A 208 6.46 -5.01 14.44
CA ALA A 208 5.10 -4.48 14.31
C ALA A 208 5.05 -2.98 13.94
N GLU A 209 6.00 -2.16 14.41
CA GLU A 209 6.11 -0.75 14.01
C GLU A 209 6.75 -0.58 12.63
N SER A 210 7.43 -1.59 12.09
CA SER A 210 8.15 -1.45 10.80
C SER A 210 7.24 -1.05 9.63
N SER A 211 5.99 -1.53 9.57
CA SER A 211 5.03 -1.05 8.57
C SER A 211 4.71 0.44 8.77
N VAL A 212 4.31 0.82 9.99
CA VAL A 212 3.91 2.20 10.32
C VAL A 212 5.06 3.20 10.11
N ILE A 213 6.25 2.92 10.66
CA ILE A 213 7.42 3.82 10.59
C ILE A 213 7.89 3.98 9.14
N THR A 214 8.00 2.90 8.37
CA THR A 214 8.53 2.98 7.01
C THR A 214 7.53 3.55 6.01
N SER A 215 6.23 3.28 6.17
CA SER A 215 5.19 3.96 5.37
C SER A 215 5.05 5.45 5.76
N TYR A 216 5.31 5.84 7.02
CA TYR A 216 5.24 7.24 7.45
C TYR A 216 6.47 8.09 7.07
N TYR A 217 7.69 7.61 7.34
CA TYR A 217 8.93 8.38 7.13
C TYR A 217 9.58 8.14 5.77
N PHE A 218 9.37 6.97 5.13
CA PHE A 218 10.03 6.60 3.88
C PHE A 218 9.06 6.26 2.74
N VAL A 219 7.74 6.35 2.98
CA VAL A 219 6.67 6.06 2.02
C VAL A 219 6.83 4.68 1.36
N TRP A 220 7.26 3.69 2.13
CA TRP A 220 7.41 2.32 1.63
C TRP A 220 6.06 1.65 1.38
N SER A 221 5.94 0.99 0.23
CA SER A 221 4.83 0.11 -0.09
C SER A 221 4.85 -1.16 0.77
N THR A 222 3.68 -1.78 0.97
CA THR A 222 3.53 -3.03 1.71
C THR A 222 4.47 -4.15 1.21
N SER A 223 4.75 -4.17 -0.10
CA SER A 223 5.75 -5.06 -0.72
C SER A 223 7.18 -4.76 -0.27
N ASN A 224 7.59 -3.49 -0.18
CA ASN A 224 8.92 -3.09 0.29
C ASN A 224 9.11 -3.43 1.78
N VAL A 225 8.07 -3.21 2.60
CA VAL A 225 8.06 -3.61 4.02
C VAL A 225 8.18 -5.14 4.14
N ALA A 226 7.44 -5.90 3.34
CA ALA A 226 7.50 -7.35 3.34
C ALA A 226 8.87 -7.89 2.88
N MET A 227 9.49 -7.28 1.87
CA MET A 227 10.86 -7.61 1.46
C MET A 227 11.88 -7.31 2.56
N PHE A 228 11.81 -6.14 3.19
CA PHE A 228 12.68 -5.77 4.31
C PHE A 228 12.56 -6.73 5.49
N LEU A 229 11.34 -7.01 5.95
CA LEU A 229 11.10 -7.98 7.03
C LEU A 229 11.48 -9.41 6.63
N GLY A 230 11.35 -9.77 5.34
CA GLY A 230 11.84 -11.03 4.78
C GLY A 230 13.37 -11.15 4.86
N PHE A 231 14.11 -10.12 4.42
CA PHE A 231 15.57 -10.08 4.55
C PHE A 231 16.04 -10.09 6.01
N LEU A 232 15.34 -9.36 6.89
CA LEU A 232 15.59 -9.39 8.33
C LEU A 232 15.39 -10.80 8.90
N GLY A 233 14.29 -11.47 8.55
CA GLY A 233 14.03 -12.86 8.95
C GLY A 233 15.04 -13.87 8.39
N LEU A 234 15.58 -13.64 7.18
CA LEU A 234 16.64 -14.49 6.61
C LEU A 234 17.94 -14.44 7.40
N THR A 235 18.21 -13.42 8.23
CA THR A 235 19.42 -13.37 9.06
C THR A 235 19.38 -14.33 10.25
N VAL A 236 18.20 -14.78 10.69
CA VAL A 236 18.03 -15.62 11.89
C VAL A 236 18.85 -16.90 11.83
N LEU A 237 18.82 -17.61 10.69
CA LEU A 237 19.50 -18.89 10.54
C LEU A 237 21.04 -18.75 10.48
N PRO A 238 21.64 -17.87 9.65
CA PRO A 238 23.08 -17.60 9.68
C PRO A 238 23.57 -17.14 11.06
N VAL A 239 22.82 -16.27 11.74
CA VAL A 239 23.17 -15.79 13.10
C VAL A 239 23.12 -16.94 14.10
N SER A 240 22.06 -17.77 14.08
CA SER A 240 21.92 -18.93 14.98
C SER A 240 23.08 -19.92 14.83
N ILE A 241 23.49 -20.21 13.59
CA ILE A 241 24.64 -21.09 13.30
C ILE A 241 25.95 -20.45 13.79
N PHE A 242 26.17 -19.16 13.51
CA PHE A 242 27.37 -18.45 13.94
C PHE A 242 27.50 -18.40 15.48
N VAL A 243 26.37 -18.20 16.18
CA VAL A 243 26.34 -18.19 17.65
C VAL A 243 26.59 -19.57 18.24
N GLY A 244 25.87 -20.60 17.75
CA GLY A 244 25.96 -21.97 18.26
C GLY A 244 27.26 -22.70 17.88
N GLY A 245 27.85 -22.37 16.73
CA GLY A 245 29.07 -23.00 16.20
C GLY A 245 30.37 -22.28 16.58
N TYR A 246 30.40 -20.94 16.52
CA TYR A 246 31.64 -20.17 16.73
C TYR A 246 31.66 -19.44 18.08
N ILE A 247 30.71 -18.54 18.33
CA ILE A 247 30.74 -17.68 19.53
C ILE A 247 30.71 -18.51 20.82
N ALA A 248 29.83 -19.51 20.91
CA ALA A 248 29.68 -20.36 22.09
C ALA A 248 30.93 -21.20 22.44
N ASN A 249 31.88 -21.33 21.52
CA ASN A 249 33.14 -22.05 21.71
C ASN A 249 34.35 -21.12 21.94
N VAL A 250 34.25 -19.84 21.56
CA VAL A 250 35.37 -18.87 21.63
C VAL A 250 35.25 -17.92 22.82
N PHE A 251 34.03 -17.57 23.25
CA PHE A 251 33.80 -16.56 24.29
C PHE A 251 32.96 -17.10 25.45
N GLU A 252 33.21 -16.57 26.66
CA GLU A 252 32.36 -16.86 27.82
C GLU A 252 30.96 -16.26 27.63
N GLU A 253 29.90 -17.02 27.94
CA GLU A 253 28.50 -16.61 27.76
C GLU A 253 28.17 -15.24 28.39
N ARG A 254 28.83 -14.87 29.50
CA ARG A 254 28.68 -13.54 30.13
C ARG A 254 29.21 -12.39 29.28
N GLN A 255 30.34 -12.58 28.59
CA GLN A 255 30.92 -11.55 27.72
C GLN A 255 30.04 -11.32 26.50
N VAL A 256 29.53 -12.40 25.90
CA VAL A 256 28.61 -12.35 24.76
C VAL A 256 27.29 -11.67 25.16
N LEU A 257 26.75 -11.98 26.34
CA LEU A 257 25.53 -11.36 26.86
C LEU A 257 25.68 -9.84 26.96
N VAL A 258 26.73 -9.34 27.61
CA VAL A 258 26.98 -7.89 27.76
C VAL A 258 27.25 -7.22 26.41
N ALA A 259 28.03 -7.85 25.53
CA ALA A 259 28.31 -7.30 24.19
C ALA A 259 27.03 -7.19 23.34
N SER A 260 26.16 -8.20 23.39
CA SER A 260 24.89 -8.20 22.64
C SER A 260 23.90 -7.19 23.20
N GLU A 261 23.83 -7.03 24.53
CA GLU A 261 23.00 -6.02 25.19
C GLU A 261 23.43 -4.59 24.81
N LEU A 262 24.73 -4.29 24.80
CA LEU A 262 25.26 -3.01 24.32
C LEU A 262 24.94 -2.75 22.83
N MET A 263 25.00 -3.78 21.99
CA MET A 263 24.68 -3.67 20.55
C MET A 263 23.18 -3.50 20.29
N VAL A 264 22.31 -4.13 21.09
CA VAL A 264 20.86 -3.87 21.12
C VAL A 264 20.60 -2.41 21.51
N CYS A 265 21.23 -1.90 22.57
CA CYS A 265 21.11 -0.49 22.96
C CYS A 265 21.59 0.46 21.87
N LEU A 266 22.71 0.17 21.20
CA LEU A 266 23.22 0.97 20.09
C LEU A 266 22.24 0.98 18.90
N GLY A 267 21.68 -0.17 18.54
CA GLY A 267 20.65 -0.27 17.49
C GLY A 267 19.40 0.53 17.81
N ILE A 268 18.91 0.46 19.07
CA ILE A 268 17.78 1.28 19.54
C ILE A 268 18.12 2.78 19.50
N VAL A 269 19.32 3.20 19.92
CA VAL A 269 19.72 4.61 19.83
C VAL A 269 19.78 5.10 18.38
N LEU A 270 20.24 4.25 17.44
CA LEU A 270 20.29 4.56 16.01
C LEU A 270 18.91 4.63 15.34
N SER A 271 17.87 4.02 15.89
CA SER A 271 16.51 4.13 15.34
C SER A 271 15.84 5.45 15.71
N PHE A 272 16.34 6.19 16.71
CA PHE A 272 15.88 7.54 17.03
C PHE A 272 16.56 8.61 16.16
N HIS A 273 15.79 9.63 15.79
CA HIS A 273 16.29 10.81 15.08
C HIS A 273 17.06 11.75 16.04
N MET A 274 18.32 11.39 16.30
CA MET A 274 19.19 12.10 17.25
C MET A 274 20.19 13.06 16.57
N ILE A 275 20.81 12.65 15.46
CA ILE A 275 21.80 13.43 14.69
C ILE A 275 21.69 12.99 13.21
N VAL A 276 21.78 13.92 12.24
CA VAL A 276 21.58 13.72 10.77
C VAL A 276 20.09 13.53 10.38
N PRO A 277 19.63 14.00 9.19
CA PRO A 277 18.30 13.67 8.66
C PRO A 277 18.02 12.16 8.69
N TYR A 278 16.87 11.80 9.26
CA TYR A 278 16.44 10.41 9.43
C TYR A 278 16.30 9.73 8.06
N SER A 279 17.14 8.75 7.79
CA SER A 279 17.29 8.16 6.45
C SER A 279 16.93 6.68 6.44
N ALA A 280 16.43 6.18 5.31
CA ALA A 280 16.11 4.75 5.17
C ALA A 280 17.33 3.84 5.45
N PRO A 281 18.56 4.15 5.00
CA PRO A 281 19.75 3.38 5.39
C PRO A 281 20.01 3.37 6.90
N GLN A 282 19.84 4.50 7.60
CA GLN A 282 19.95 4.55 9.07
C GLN A 282 18.93 3.61 9.73
N TYR A 283 17.66 3.67 9.30
CA TYR A 283 16.62 2.79 9.83
C TYR A 283 16.94 1.31 9.59
N ILE A 284 17.28 0.93 8.35
CA ILE A 284 17.66 -0.45 7.99
C ILE A 284 18.83 -0.94 8.85
N ILE A 285 19.89 -0.12 9.00
CA ILE A 285 21.06 -0.48 9.82
C ILE A 285 20.67 -0.61 11.29
N SER A 286 19.85 0.31 11.83
CA SER A 286 19.40 0.27 13.23
C SER A 286 18.56 -0.97 13.54
N ALA A 287 17.64 -1.33 12.64
CA ALA A 287 16.78 -2.49 12.77
C ALA A 287 17.57 -3.80 12.60
N LEU A 288 18.45 -3.89 11.60
CA LEU A 288 19.35 -5.03 11.41
C LEU A 288 20.25 -5.24 12.64
N LEU A 289 20.88 -4.18 13.14
CA LEU A 289 21.76 -4.21 14.30
C LEU A 289 21.01 -4.68 15.55
N THR A 290 19.81 -4.13 15.81
CA THR A 290 19.01 -4.51 16.97
C THR A 290 18.52 -5.94 16.86
N PHE A 291 17.98 -6.34 15.70
CA PHE A 291 17.42 -7.67 15.47
C PHE A 291 18.49 -8.77 15.57
N VAL A 292 19.62 -8.62 14.87
CA VAL A 292 20.74 -9.58 14.92
C VAL A 292 21.29 -9.70 16.34
N SER A 293 21.52 -8.58 17.02
CA SER A 293 22.05 -8.60 18.40
C SER A 293 21.05 -9.21 19.38
N ALA A 294 19.74 -9.05 19.15
CA ALA A 294 18.70 -9.68 19.94
C ALA A 294 18.58 -11.19 19.67
N GLU A 295 18.76 -11.67 18.43
CA GLU A 295 18.83 -13.12 18.14
C GLU A 295 20.05 -13.78 18.82
N VAL A 296 21.23 -13.11 18.80
CA VAL A 296 22.41 -13.56 19.56
C VAL A 296 22.11 -13.63 21.06
N LEU A 297 21.52 -12.57 21.61
CA LEU A 297 21.19 -12.48 23.02
C LEU A 297 20.11 -13.50 23.42
N GLU A 298 19.14 -13.84 22.56
CA GLU A 298 18.18 -14.93 22.82
C GLU A 298 18.91 -16.28 22.99
N GLY A 299 19.80 -16.64 22.06
CA GLY A 299 20.53 -17.91 22.09
C GLY A 299 21.36 -18.07 23.37
N VAL A 300 22.14 -17.03 23.69
CA VAL A 300 22.93 -16.97 24.93
C VAL A 300 22.03 -17.00 26.16
N ASN A 301 20.93 -16.25 26.14
CA ASN A 301 20.01 -16.17 27.27
C ASN A 301 19.34 -17.52 27.55
N LEU A 302 18.95 -18.27 26.50
CA LEU A 302 18.42 -19.64 26.60
C LEU A 302 19.47 -20.65 27.09
N SER A 303 20.73 -20.56 26.64
CA SER A 303 21.81 -21.42 27.14
C SER A 303 22.00 -21.25 28.64
N LEU A 304 22.19 -20.00 29.09
CA LEU A 304 22.33 -19.64 30.51
C LEU A 304 21.09 -20.03 31.33
N LEU A 305 19.88 -19.78 30.83
CA LEU A 305 18.63 -20.19 31.48
C LEU A 305 18.59 -21.71 31.66
N SER A 306 19.06 -22.48 30.67
CA SER A 306 19.12 -23.96 30.75
C SER A 306 20.15 -24.48 31.76
N ARG A 307 21.19 -23.70 32.08
CA ARG A 307 22.26 -24.04 33.05
C ARG A 307 21.90 -23.66 34.49
N VAL A 308 21.20 -22.53 34.66
CA VAL A 308 20.86 -21.95 35.98
C VAL A 308 19.52 -22.44 36.52
N MET A 309 18.67 -23.01 35.67
CA MET A 309 17.36 -23.55 36.08
C MET A 309 17.49 -24.89 36.82
N SER A 310 16.82 -24.99 37.97
CA SER A 310 16.75 -26.21 38.78
C SER A 310 16.15 -27.39 38.01
N SER A 311 16.63 -28.60 38.29
CA SER A 311 16.03 -29.86 37.82
C SER A 311 14.57 -30.06 38.22
N ARG A 312 14.05 -29.35 39.24
CA ARG A 312 12.61 -29.34 39.56
C ARG A 312 11.78 -28.59 38.50
N LEU A 313 12.38 -27.61 37.83
CA LEU A 313 11.75 -26.81 36.77
C LEU A 313 11.94 -27.39 35.36
N SER A 314 12.64 -28.53 35.20
CA SER A 314 12.63 -29.26 33.91
C SER A 314 11.41 -30.18 33.76
N ARG A 315 10.64 -30.44 34.83
CA ARG A 315 9.52 -31.39 34.83
C ARG A 315 8.21 -30.77 35.32
N GLY A 316 7.09 -31.29 34.83
CA GLY A 316 5.74 -30.84 35.18
C GLY A 316 5.16 -29.78 34.23
N THR A 317 4.02 -29.22 34.60
CA THR A 317 3.29 -28.25 33.78
C THR A 317 4.03 -26.91 33.67
N TYR A 318 4.53 -26.39 34.80
CA TYR A 318 5.27 -25.13 34.87
C TYR A 318 6.78 -25.32 34.70
N ASN A 319 7.15 -26.08 33.68
CA ASN A 319 8.55 -26.30 33.30
C ASN A 319 9.16 -25.05 32.63
N GLY A 320 10.49 -25.04 32.47
CA GLY A 320 11.24 -23.95 31.84
C GLY A 320 10.84 -23.63 30.40
N GLY A 321 10.40 -24.64 29.64
CA GLY A 321 9.86 -24.45 28.29
C GLY A 321 8.57 -23.65 28.31
N LEU A 322 7.67 -23.91 29.27
CA LEU A 322 6.50 -23.07 29.50
C LEU A 322 6.90 -21.68 29.96
N LEU A 323 7.72 -21.53 31.01
CA LEU A 323 8.10 -20.21 31.55
C LEU A 323 8.77 -19.29 30.53
N SER A 324 9.66 -19.83 29.69
CA SER A 324 10.26 -19.10 28.57
C SER A 324 9.22 -18.76 27.49
N THR A 325 8.26 -19.66 27.21
CA THR A 325 7.18 -19.38 26.27
C THR A 325 6.26 -18.28 26.80
N GLU A 326 5.86 -18.32 28.08
CA GLU A 326 5.03 -17.32 28.74
C GLU A 326 5.70 -15.95 28.76
N ALA A 327 6.95 -15.85 29.25
CA ALA A 327 7.68 -14.59 29.30
C ALA A 327 7.79 -13.94 27.90
N GLY A 328 8.08 -14.73 26.87
CA GLY A 328 8.16 -14.25 25.49
C GLY A 328 6.81 -13.96 24.84
N THR A 329 5.71 -14.52 25.33
CA THR A 329 4.36 -14.26 24.79
C THR A 329 3.74 -13.04 25.46
N LEU A 330 3.90 -12.91 26.77
CA LEU A 330 3.52 -11.73 27.54
C LEU A 330 4.24 -10.47 27.03
N ALA A 331 5.53 -10.59 26.68
CA ALA A 331 6.29 -9.49 26.10
C ALA A 331 5.67 -8.94 24.80
N ARG A 332 5.13 -9.82 23.94
CA ARG A 332 4.41 -9.42 22.71
C ARG A 332 3.12 -8.71 23.03
N VAL A 333 2.28 -9.29 23.89
CA VAL A 333 1.01 -8.66 24.31
C VAL A 333 1.24 -7.25 24.87
N VAL A 334 2.33 -7.05 25.62
CA VAL A 334 2.70 -5.74 26.16
C VAL A 334 3.26 -4.82 25.05
N ALA A 335 4.01 -5.34 24.07
CA ALA A 335 4.45 -4.57 22.90
C ALA A 335 3.28 -4.12 22.02
N ASP A 336 2.44 -5.05 21.55
CA ASP A 336 1.25 -4.80 20.73
C ASP A 336 0.29 -3.82 21.43
N GLY A 337 0.12 -3.97 22.75
CA GLY A 337 -0.65 -3.04 23.58
C GLY A 337 0.00 -1.65 23.69
N THR A 338 1.34 -1.56 23.73
CA THR A 338 2.06 -0.27 23.70
C THR A 338 1.85 0.44 22.37
N ILE A 339 1.99 -0.27 21.25
CA ILE A 339 1.79 0.26 19.89
C ILE A 339 0.34 0.74 19.71
N THR A 340 -0.63 -0.08 20.14
CA THR A 340 -2.06 0.27 20.09
C THR A 340 -2.37 1.54 20.89
N LEU A 341 -1.79 1.68 22.08
CA LEU A 341 -1.96 2.86 22.94
C LEU A 341 -1.27 4.10 22.37
N ALA A 342 -0.06 3.96 21.81
CA ALA A 342 0.63 5.05 21.11
C ALA A 342 -0.16 5.52 19.89
N GLY A 343 -0.72 4.59 19.11
CA GLY A 343 -1.60 4.87 17.98
C GLY A 343 -2.87 5.63 18.36
N TYR A 344 -3.44 5.39 19.56
CA TYR A 344 -4.62 6.12 20.06
C TYR A 344 -4.35 7.62 20.29
N TRP A 345 -3.13 8.01 20.66
CA TRP A 345 -2.72 9.42 20.74
C TRP A 345 -2.42 10.04 19.37
N GLY A 346 -2.40 9.22 18.32
CA GLY A 346 -2.24 9.59 16.92
C GLY A 346 -0.81 10.01 16.56
N MET A 347 -0.54 10.06 15.25
CA MET A 347 0.74 10.47 14.66
C MET A 347 1.12 11.95 14.92
N ARG A 348 0.47 12.63 15.87
CA ARG A 348 0.77 14.01 16.30
C ARG A 348 2.06 14.12 17.12
N PHE A 349 2.49 13.02 17.74
CA PHE A 349 3.74 12.93 18.49
C PHE A 349 4.94 12.46 17.65
N LEU A 350 4.69 11.83 16.50
CA LEU A 350 5.71 11.73 15.46
C LEU A 350 6.02 13.15 15.00
N LYS A 351 7.26 13.60 15.22
CA LYS A 351 7.68 14.87 14.62
C LYS A 351 7.57 14.68 13.10
N PRO A 352 6.77 15.50 12.39
CA PRO A 352 6.94 15.55 10.94
C PRO A 352 8.41 15.90 10.69
N ILE A 353 9.00 15.34 9.63
CA ILE A 353 10.37 15.68 9.23
C ILE A 353 10.44 17.21 9.20
N GLN A 354 11.21 17.79 10.13
CA GLN A 354 11.58 19.17 9.98
C GLN A 354 12.53 19.20 8.79
N TYR A 355 11.98 19.51 7.62
CA TYR A 355 12.65 20.38 6.67
C TYR A 355 12.94 21.69 7.41
N GLY A 356 13.96 21.64 8.28
CA GLY A 356 14.51 22.82 8.91
C GLY A 356 15.18 23.60 7.80
N GLU A 357 14.64 24.79 7.53
CA GLU A 357 15.36 25.94 6.99
C GLU A 357 16.39 25.54 5.91
N ARG A 358 15.94 24.77 4.91
CA ARG A 358 16.52 24.89 3.58
C ARG A 358 15.81 26.05 2.92
N ASP A 359 16.41 27.21 3.12
CA ASP A 359 16.18 28.42 2.34
C ASP A 359 15.92 28.06 0.87
N GLU A 360 14.85 28.65 0.31
CA GLU A 360 14.65 29.29 -1.01
C GLU A 360 15.57 28.93 -2.21
N MET A 361 16.23 27.78 -2.20
CA MET A 361 17.34 27.44 -3.08
C MET A 361 17.48 25.92 -3.32
N ALA A 362 16.49 25.14 -2.88
CA ALA A 362 16.17 23.90 -3.59
C ALA A 362 15.54 24.30 -4.93
N ALA A 363 16.41 24.54 -5.93
CA ALA A 363 16.00 24.41 -7.31
C ALA A 363 15.24 23.07 -7.45
N ALA A 364 14.20 23.04 -8.28
CA ALA A 364 13.71 21.75 -8.77
C ALA A 364 14.94 20.97 -9.28
N PRO A 365 15.08 19.65 -8.96
CA PRO A 365 16.18 18.85 -9.49
C PRO A 365 16.29 19.11 -10.99
N GLU A 366 17.50 19.36 -11.48
CA GLU A 366 17.74 20.07 -12.76
C GLU A 366 17.13 19.39 -14.01
N ASP A 367 16.63 18.16 -13.86
CA ASP A 367 15.93 17.36 -14.88
C ASP A 367 14.38 17.34 -14.77
N MET A 368 13.73 17.97 -13.76
CA MET A 368 12.26 17.90 -13.64
C MET A 368 11.56 18.73 -14.74
N PRO A 369 10.47 18.23 -15.37
CA PRO A 369 9.76 18.93 -16.44
C PRO A 369 9.22 20.33 -16.04
N GLU A 370 9.16 21.26 -16.99
CA GLU A 370 8.66 22.61 -16.73
C GLU A 370 7.18 22.54 -16.30
N GLY A 371 6.84 23.09 -15.12
CA GLY A 371 5.50 23.06 -14.53
C GLY A 371 4.46 23.95 -15.23
N THR A 372 4.26 23.72 -16.53
CA THR A 372 3.37 24.43 -17.46
C THR A 372 2.81 23.44 -18.48
N VAL A 373 1.83 23.86 -19.30
CA VAL A 373 1.34 23.07 -20.45
C VAL A 373 2.04 23.46 -21.78
N ARG A 374 3.23 24.06 -21.72
CA ARG A 374 3.93 24.59 -22.91
C ARG A 374 4.18 23.52 -23.97
N ASN A 375 4.66 22.36 -23.57
CA ASN A 375 4.83 21.15 -24.40
C ASN A 375 3.59 20.85 -25.27
N VAL A 376 2.40 20.84 -24.68
CA VAL A 376 1.13 20.58 -25.40
C VAL A 376 0.82 21.67 -26.44
N LEU A 377 1.23 22.92 -26.18
CA LEU A 377 1.05 24.03 -27.12
C LEU A 377 2.08 24.03 -28.26
N GLU A 378 3.31 23.56 -27.98
CA GLU A 378 4.42 23.55 -28.93
C GLU A 378 4.39 22.33 -29.86
N GLN A 379 3.91 21.18 -29.39
CA GLN A 379 3.77 19.95 -30.19
C GLN A 379 2.67 20.12 -31.26
N GLN A 380 3.08 20.55 -32.47
CA GLN A 380 2.18 20.83 -33.59
C GLN A 380 1.52 19.59 -34.22
N THR A 381 2.03 18.39 -33.94
CA THR A 381 1.48 17.13 -34.45
C THR A 381 0.20 16.70 -33.72
N LEU A 382 -0.02 17.15 -32.47
CA LEU A 382 -1.22 16.78 -31.70
C LEU A 382 -2.49 17.17 -32.46
N LYS A 383 -3.34 16.17 -32.67
CA LYS A 383 -4.68 16.25 -33.26
C LYS A 383 -5.76 16.11 -32.18
N TRP A 384 -5.48 15.36 -31.12
CA TRP A 384 -6.41 14.98 -30.06
C TRP A 384 -5.84 15.32 -28.68
N VAL A 385 -6.56 16.11 -27.89
CA VAL A 385 -6.14 16.47 -26.52
C VAL A 385 -7.31 16.19 -25.58
N PHE A 386 -7.18 15.15 -24.76
CA PHE A 386 -8.21 14.80 -23.78
C PHE A 386 -7.95 15.50 -22.45
N VAL A 387 -9.00 16.02 -21.80
CA VAL A 387 -8.91 16.63 -20.47
C VAL A 387 -9.89 15.92 -19.54
N GLY A 388 -9.36 15.29 -18.50
CA GLY A 388 -10.16 14.43 -17.63
C GLY A 388 -9.65 14.33 -16.20
N GLY A 389 -10.49 13.77 -15.33
CA GLY A 389 -10.28 13.75 -13.89
C GLY A 389 -11.58 13.55 -13.13
N LYS A 390 -11.52 13.71 -11.81
CA LYS A 390 -12.68 13.52 -10.93
C LYS A 390 -13.75 14.61 -11.14
N GLY A 391 -14.99 14.36 -10.73
CA GLY A 391 -15.99 15.42 -10.58
C GLY A 391 -15.54 16.50 -9.58
N GLY A 392 -15.83 17.78 -9.87
CA GLY A 392 -15.59 18.91 -8.96
C GLY A 392 -14.20 19.56 -9.00
N VAL A 393 -13.26 19.08 -9.82
CA VAL A 393 -11.87 19.59 -9.86
C VAL A 393 -11.63 20.77 -10.82
N GLY A 394 -12.65 21.22 -11.56
CA GLY A 394 -12.55 22.32 -12.53
C GLY A 394 -12.09 21.91 -13.94
N LYS A 395 -12.42 20.69 -14.39
CA LYS A 395 -12.05 20.14 -15.72
C LYS A 395 -12.44 21.09 -16.86
N THR A 396 -13.72 21.49 -16.92
CA THR A 396 -14.28 22.34 -17.98
C THR A 396 -13.62 23.71 -18.07
N THR A 397 -13.25 24.30 -16.92
CA THR A 397 -12.45 25.54 -16.88
C THR A 397 -11.06 25.31 -17.49
N CYS A 398 -10.40 24.20 -17.14
CA CYS A 398 -9.06 23.87 -17.63
C CYS A 398 -9.06 23.52 -19.13
N SER A 399 -10.03 22.75 -19.62
CA SER A 399 -10.17 22.41 -21.04
C SER A 399 -10.55 23.63 -21.89
N SER A 400 -11.44 24.49 -21.39
CA SER A 400 -11.75 25.78 -22.02
C SER A 400 -10.50 26.66 -22.16
N ILE A 401 -9.71 26.77 -21.08
CA ILE A 401 -8.45 27.54 -21.09
C ILE A 401 -7.41 26.92 -22.03
N LEU A 402 -7.22 25.61 -21.99
CA LEU A 402 -6.29 24.91 -22.88
C LEU A 402 -6.67 25.14 -24.35
N SER A 403 -7.96 25.15 -24.67
CA SER A 403 -8.50 25.45 -26.00
C SER A 403 -8.25 26.90 -26.44
N ILE A 404 -8.41 27.87 -25.53
CA ILE A 404 -8.05 29.29 -25.75
C ILE A 404 -6.54 29.43 -26.04
N LEU A 405 -5.70 28.70 -25.30
CA LEU A 405 -4.25 28.73 -25.48
C LEU A 405 -3.84 28.08 -26.81
N LEU A 406 -4.43 26.94 -27.17
CA LEU A 406 -4.24 26.27 -28.46
C LEU A 406 -4.72 27.14 -29.62
N ALA A 407 -5.83 27.88 -29.48
CA ALA A 407 -6.33 28.79 -30.51
C ALA A 407 -5.36 29.93 -30.88
N SER A 408 -4.41 30.25 -29.98
CA SER A 408 -3.32 31.19 -30.28
C SER A 408 -2.09 30.57 -30.95
N ALA A 409 -1.99 29.23 -30.98
CA ALA A 409 -0.86 28.48 -31.53
C ALA A 409 -1.22 27.63 -32.77
N ARG A 410 -2.51 27.38 -33.01
CA ARG A 410 -3.03 26.47 -34.04
C ARG A 410 -3.99 27.18 -34.99
N SER A 411 -4.14 26.66 -36.22
CA SER A 411 -4.96 27.30 -37.26
C SER A 411 -6.45 27.22 -37.00
N SER A 412 -6.94 26.10 -36.45
CA SER A 412 -8.36 25.86 -36.14
C SER A 412 -8.51 24.88 -34.97
N VAL A 413 -9.30 25.24 -33.97
CA VAL A 413 -9.47 24.47 -32.72
C VAL A 413 -10.95 24.21 -32.47
N LEU A 414 -11.28 22.98 -32.10
CA LEU A 414 -12.61 22.58 -31.65
C LEU A 414 -12.53 22.06 -30.21
N ILE A 415 -13.31 22.61 -29.29
CA ILE A 415 -13.58 21.99 -27.98
C ILE A 415 -14.92 21.25 -28.03
N ILE A 416 -14.95 20.03 -27.51
CA ILE A 416 -16.15 19.21 -27.41
C ILE A 416 -16.38 18.79 -25.96
N SER A 417 -17.54 19.13 -25.41
CA SER A 417 -17.98 18.55 -24.14
C SER A 417 -18.74 17.25 -24.36
N THR A 418 -18.40 16.26 -23.53
CA THR A 418 -19.16 15.01 -23.33
C THR A 418 -19.77 14.93 -21.92
N ASP A 419 -19.66 16.01 -21.13
CA ASP A 419 -20.26 16.12 -19.80
C ASP A 419 -21.74 16.56 -19.94
N PRO A 420 -22.73 15.73 -19.51
CA PRO A 420 -24.16 16.01 -19.65
C PRO A 420 -24.65 17.19 -18.79
N ALA A 421 -23.79 17.83 -18.01
CA ALA A 421 -24.12 19.02 -17.23
C ALA A 421 -24.08 20.34 -18.03
N HIS A 422 -23.76 20.34 -19.33
CA HIS A 422 -23.65 21.54 -20.18
C HIS A 422 -22.69 22.63 -19.66
N ASN A 423 -21.70 22.24 -18.82
CA ASN A 423 -20.75 23.14 -18.14
C ASN A 423 -19.96 24.06 -19.11
N LEU A 424 -19.82 23.68 -20.38
CA LEU A 424 -19.04 24.41 -21.38
C LEU A 424 -19.74 25.72 -21.80
N SER A 425 -21.07 25.68 -21.94
CA SER A 425 -21.89 26.85 -22.22
C SER A 425 -21.81 27.90 -21.10
N ASP A 426 -21.79 27.46 -19.84
CA ASP A 426 -21.65 28.34 -18.68
C ASP A 426 -20.23 28.92 -18.56
N ALA A 427 -19.20 28.09 -18.79
CA ALA A 427 -17.80 28.52 -18.75
C ALA A 427 -17.51 29.66 -19.76
N PHE A 428 -18.04 29.57 -20.98
CA PHE A 428 -17.90 30.62 -22.00
C PHE A 428 -18.98 31.71 -21.93
N GLN A 429 -20.03 31.53 -21.12
CA GLN A 429 -21.25 32.37 -21.11
C GLN A 429 -21.90 32.48 -22.50
N GLN A 430 -21.89 31.38 -23.26
CA GLN A 430 -22.42 31.28 -24.61
C GLN A 430 -23.03 29.90 -24.80
N ARG A 431 -24.30 29.83 -25.19
CA ARG A 431 -24.98 28.53 -25.41
C ARG A 431 -24.43 27.82 -26.64
N PHE A 432 -24.00 26.57 -26.45
CA PHE A 432 -23.59 25.67 -27.53
C PHE A 432 -24.64 24.59 -27.81
N THR A 433 -24.42 23.79 -28.85
CA THR A 433 -25.29 22.69 -29.30
C THR A 433 -24.45 21.56 -29.88
N LYS A 434 -25.10 20.51 -30.41
CA LYS A 434 -24.46 19.42 -31.16
C LYS A 434 -23.72 19.89 -32.44
N ALA A 435 -23.96 21.12 -32.91
CA ALA A 435 -23.27 21.70 -34.07
C ALA A 435 -22.09 22.61 -33.64
N PRO A 436 -20.89 22.48 -34.25
CA PRO A 436 -19.75 23.37 -33.98
C PRO A 436 -20.10 24.84 -34.19
N THR A 437 -19.98 25.61 -33.11
CA THR A 437 -20.33 27.03 -33.07
C THR A 437 -19.10 27.85 -32.71
N LEU A 438 -18.86 28.96 -33.43
CA LEU A 438 -17.70 29.84 -33.16
C LEU A 438 -17.83 30.48 -31.77
N VAL A 439 -16.76 30.44 -30.97
CA VAL A 439 -16.72 31.05 -29.64
C VAL A 439 -16.54 32.57 -29.78
N ASN A 440 -17.36 33.33 -29.06
CA ASN A 440 -17.32 34.80 -29.05
C ASN A 440 -15.92 35.33 -28.71
N GLY A 441 -15.42 36.28 -29.51
CA GLY A 441 -14.09 36.87 -29.31
C GLY A 441 -12.93 36.03 -29.88
N PHE A 442 -13.20 34.97 -30.65
CA PHE A 442 -12.22 34.20 -31.42
C PHE A 442 -12.63 34.11 -32.89
N SER A 443 -11.65 33.88 -33.77
CA SER A 443 -11.87 33.65 -35.21
C SER A 443 -11.67 32.19 -35.65
N ASN A 444 -11.14 31.35 -34.76
CA ASN A 444 -10.68 30.00 -35.05
C ASN A 444 -10.93 28.98 -33.91
N LEU A 445 -11.60 29.38 -32.83
CA LEU A 445 -12.00 28.49 -31.73
C LEU A 445 -13.51 28.23 -31.84
N TYR A 446 -13.86 26.96 -31.92
CA TYR A 446 -15.23 26.47 -32.02
C TYR A 446 -15.53 25.57 -30.83
N ALA A 447 -16.79 25.54 -30.42
CA ALA A 447 -17.28 24.71 -29.34
C ALA A 447 -18.55 23.95 -29.75
N MET A 448 -18.71 22.75 -29.21
CA MET A 448 -19.92 21.94 -29.31
C MET A 448 -20.12 21.10 -28.04
N GLU A 449 -21.38 20.75 -27.78
CA GLU A 449 -21.78 19.89 -26.66
C GLU A 449 -22.52 18.69 -27.23
N VAL A 450 -22.13 17.48 -26.79
CA VAL A 450 -22.71 16.23 -27.27
C VAL A 450 -23.27 15.46 -26.08
N ASP A 451 -24.60 15.41 -26.00
CA ASP A 451 -25.28 14.49 -25.10
C ASP A 451 -25.11 13.04 -25.59
N PRO A 452 -24.57 12.13 -24.76
CA PRO A 452 -24.46 10.71 -25.13
C PRO A 452 -25.82 10.00 -25.16
N ASN A 453 -26.82 10.56 -24.49
CA ASN A 453 -28.21 10.12 -24.61
C ASN A 453 -28.80 10.68 -25.90
N PHE A 454 -28.91 9.82 -26.93
CA PHE A 454 -29.79 10.09 -28.06
C PHE A 454 -31.24 9.85 -27.61
N GLU A 455 -32.04 10.93 -27.59
CA GLU A 455 -33.47 10.75 -27.86
C GLU A 455 -33.63 10.40 -29.34
N GLU A 456 -34.50 9.43 -29.65
CA GLU A 456 -34.81 8.98 -31.01
C GLU A 456 -35.34 10.18 -31.83
N GLY A 457 -34.54 10.69 -32.76
CA GLY A 457 -34.97 11.75 -33.67
C GLY A 457 -35.87 11.19 -34.76
N GLU A 458 -37.10 11.68 -34.89
CA GLU A 458 -38.13 11.21 -35.84
C GLU A 458 -37.77 11.35 -37.35
N ASP A 459 -36.59 11.86 -37.70
CA ASP A 459 -36.22 12.22 -39.08
C ASP A 459 -35.19 11.26 -39.74
N GLY A 460 -35.71 10.17 -40.32
CA GLY A 460 -35.35 9.86 -41.71
C GLY A 460 -34.40 8.69 -42.04
N ALA A 461 -34.61 7.49 -41.48
CA ALA A 461 -33.96 6.27 -42.01
C ALA A 461 -34.76 4.95 -41.84
N GLU A 462 -36.05 4.91 -42.25
CA GLU A 462 -37.02 3.79 -42.07
C GLU A 462 -36.54 2.35 -42.40
N GLY A 463 -35.42 2.16 -43.10
CA GLY A 463 -34.83 0.85 -43.40
C GLY A 463 -33.56 0.48 -42.61
N MET A 464 -32.97 1.42 -41.85
CA MET A 464 -31.77 1.17 -41.04
C MET A 464 -32.11 1.01 -39.55
N ASP A 465 -33.08 1.78 -39.07
CA ASP A 465 -33.44 1.84 -37.64
C ASP A 465 -33.90 0.49 -37.09
N GLY A 466 -34.65 -0.31 -37.87
CA GLY A 466 -35.07 -1.64 -37.44
C GLY A 466 -33.91 -2.61 -37.16
N PHE A 467 -32.89 -2.63 -38.03
CA PHE A 467 -31.72 -3.50 -37.84
C PHE A 467 -30.79 -2.98 -36.73
N LEU A 468 -30.70 -1.67 -36.56
CA LEU A 468 -29.92 -1.06 -35.48
C LEU A 468 -30.61 -1.23 -34.12
N SER A 469 -31.93 -1.06 -34.05
CA SER A 469 -32.79 -1.35 -32.87
C SER A 469 -32.62 -2.79 -32.39
N ASP A 470 -32.65 -3.77 -33.30
CA ASP A 470 -32.51 -5.18 -32.92
C ASP A 470 -31.08 -5.51 -32.43
N LEU A 471 -30.05 -4.79 -32.90
CA LEU A 471 -28.66 -4.92 -32.44
C LEU A 471 -28.41 -4.20 -31.10
N ALA A 472 -28.97 -3.01 -30.93
CA ALA A 472 -29.03 -2.25 -29.69
C ALA A 472 -29.62 -3.09 -28.54
N ASN A 473 -30.85 -3.60 -28.76
CA ASN A 473 -31.58 -4.38 -27.76
C ASN A 473 -30.94 -5.74 -27.42
N SER A 474 -30.05 -6.28 -28.26
CA SER A 474 -29.46 -7.62 -28.08
C SER A 474 -28.06 -7.65 -27.45
N ILE A 475 -27.38 -6.50 -27.36
CA ILE A 475 -26.03 -6.41 -26.75
C ILE A 475 -25.96 -5.19 -25.82
N PRO A 476 -25.89 -5.38 -24.49
CA PRO A 476 -25.80 -4.28 -23.53
C PRO A 476 -24.62 -3.34 -23.82
N GLY A 477 -24.92 -2.04 -23.93
CA GLY A 477 -23.93 -0.99 -24.19
C GLY A 477 -23.63 -0.71 -25.66
N ILE A 478 -24.40 -1.25 -26.62
CA ILE A 478 -24.27 -0.84 -28.04
C ILE A 478 -24.75 0.60 -28.28
N ASP A 479 -25.69 1.13 -27.50
CA ASP A 479 -26.25 2.47 -27.70
C ASP A 479 -25.24 3.59 -27.37
N GLU A 480 -24.59 3.47 -26.20
CA GLU A 480 -23.46 4.31 -25.76
C GLU A 480 -22.28 4.24 -26.76
N ALA A 481 -22.16 3.11 -27.45
CA ALA A 481 -21.13 2.83 -28.44
C ALA A 481 -21.43 3.47 -29.81
N MET A 482 -22.66 3.33 -30.31
CA MET A 482 -23.07 3.85 -31.61
C MET A 482 -23.13 5.38 -31.62
N SER A 483 -23.68 5.98 -30.56
CA SER A 483 -23.68 7.44 -30.36
C SER A 483 -22.26 8.02 -30.40
N PHE A 484 -21.28 7.35 -29.77
CA PHE A 484 -19.89 7.77 -29.81
C PHE A 484 -19.18 7.48 -31.15
N ALA A 485 -19.50 6.37 -31.83
CA ALA A 485 -19.00 6.12 -33.19
C ALA A 485 -19.47 7.19 -34.19
N GLU A 486 -20.72 7.63 -34.06
CA GLU A 486 -21.27 8.72 -34.88
C GLU A 486 -20.61 10.07 -34.54
N MET A 487 -20.40 10.36 -33.24
CA MET A 487 -19.62 11.52 -32.81
C MET A 487 -18.21 11.53 -33.41
N LEU A 488 -17.47 10.42 -33.32
CA LEU A 488 -16.12 10.31 -33.91
C LEU A 488 -16.13 10.52 -35.42
N LYS A 489 -17.12 9.97 -36.12
CA LYS A 489 -17.30 10.14 -37.57
C LYS A 489 -17.60 11.60 -37.93
N LEU A 490 -18.50 12.25 -37.19
CA LEU A 490 -18.84 13.67 -37.34
C LEU A 490 -17.57 14.53 -37.17
N VAL A 491 -16.78 14.26 -36.13
CA VAL A 491 -15.54 14.98 -35.81
C VAL A 491 -14.42 14.69 -36.82
N GLN A 492 -14.27 13.47 -37.34
CA GLN A 492 -13.30 13.15 -38.39
C GLN A 492 -13.61 13.80 -39.73
N THR A 493 -14.89 14.07 -40.04
CA THR A 493 -15.24 14.84 -41.25
C THR A 493 -14.96 16.34 -41.14
N MET A 494 -14.57 16.83 -39.96
CA MET A 494 -14.25 18.24 -39.71
C MET A 494 -12.74 18.51 -39.74
N ASP A 495 -12.33 19.48 -40.55
CA ASP A 495 -10.92 19.84 -40.74
C ASP A 495 -10.40 20.84 -39.69
N TYR A 496 -10.46 20.42 -38.41
CA TYR A 496 -9.86 21.15 -37.29
C TYR A 496 -8.42 20.69 -37.04
N SER A 497 -7.48 21.62 -36.86
CA SER A 497 -6.07 21.28 -36.64
C SER A 497 -5.82 20.53 -35.31
N VAL A 498 -6.58 20.84 -34.26
CA VAL A 498 -6.59 20.10 -32.99
C VAL A 498 -7.99 20.11 -32.38
N ILE A 499 -8.36 19.02 -31.72
CA ILE A 499 -9.65 18.84 -31.03
C ILE A 499 -9.40 18.55 -29.56
N VAL A 500 -10.03 19.33 -28.68
CA VAL A 500 -9.94 19.21 -27.22
C VAL A 500 -11.22 18.56 -26.70
N PHE A 501 -11.12 17.46 -25.98
CA PHE A 501 -12.25 16.80 -25.34
C PHE A 501 -12.35 17.19 -23.86
N ASP A 502 -13.41 17.89 -23.49
CA ASP A 502 -13.84 17.98 -22.09
C ASP A 502 -14.62 16.73 -21.73
N THR A 503 -13.97 15.86 -20.95
CA THR A 503 -14.50 14.53 -20.66
C THR A 503 -15.42 14.54 -19.44
N ALA A 504 -16.39 13.61 -19.43
CA ALA A 504 -17.18 13.27 -18.26
C ALA A 504 -16.30 12.84 -17.04
N PRO A 505 -16.86 12.56 -15.85
CA PRO A 505 -16.08 12.02 -14.74
C PRO A 505 -15.37 10.69 -15.11
N THR A 506 -14.14 10.50 -14.59
CA THR A 506 -13.19 9.39 -14.87
C THR A 506 -13.81 8.06 -15.33
N GLY A 507 -14.74 7.50 -14.56
CA GLY A 507 -15.34 6.17 -14.84
C GLY A 507 -16.13 6.07 -16.15
N HIS A 508 -16.59 7.19 -16.73
CA HIS A 508 -17.27 7.23 -18.03
C HIS A 508 -16.29 7.52 -19.18
N THR A 509 -15.30 8.40 -18.96
CA THR A 509 -14.24 8.72 -19.93
C THR A 509 -13.46 7.47 -20.36
N LEU A 510 -13.22 6.54 -19.45
CA LEU A 510 -12.48 5.32 -19.78
C LEU A 510 -13.30 4.34 -20.64
N ARG A 511 -14.64 4.41 -20.63
CA ARG A 511 -15.48 3.66 -21.58
C ARG A 511 -15.31 4.21 -23.00
N LEU A 512 -15.27 5.54 -23.13
CA LEU A 512 -15.01 6.28 -24.36
C LEU A 512 -13.73 5.78 -25.05
N LEU A 513 -12.65 5.63 -24.27
CA LEU A 513 -11.33 5.23 -24.76
C LEU A 513 -11.19 3.71 -24.97
N GLN A 514 -11.91 2.89 -24.21
CA GLN A 514 -11.97 1.43 -24.41
C GLN A 514 -12.75 1.04 -25.68
N PHE A 515 -13.75 1.85 -26.05
CA PHE A 515 -14.76 1.51 -27.04
C PHE A 515 -14.18 1.05 -28.40
N PRO A 516 -13.23 1.75 -29.05
CA PRO A 516 -12.69 1.33 -30.33
C PRO A 516 -12.17 -0.11 -30.31
N SER A 517 -11.43 -0.47 -29.27
CA SER A 517 -10.87 -1.82 -29.11
C SER A 517 -11.93 -2.90 -28.83
N THR A 518 -13.04 -2.54 -28.19
CA THR A 518 -14.15 -3.46 -27.90
C THR A 518 -15.00 -3.69 -29.14
N LEU A 519 -15.31 -2.64 -29.91
CA LEU A 519 -16.07 -2.76 -31.14
C LEU A 519 -15.26 -3.43 -32.25
N GLU A 520 -13.96 -3.16 -32.37
CA GLU A 520 -13.05 -3.87 -33.30
C GLU A 520 -13.08 -5.40 -33.07
N LYS A 521 -13.02 -5.83 -31.80
CA LYS A 521 -13.14 -7.24 -31.40
C LYS A 521 -14.53 -7.80 -31.67
N GLY A 522 -15.59 -7.04 -31.38
CA GLY A 522 -16.98 -7.40 -31.63
C GLY A 522 -17.25 -7.63 -33.13
N LEU A 523 -16.96 -6.65 -33.97
CA LEU A 523 -17.08 -6.70 -35.42
C LEU A 523 -16.26 -7.84 -36.01
N SER A 524 -15.00 -8.00 -35.61
CA SER A 524 -14.13 -9.08 -36.11
C SER A 524 -14.64 -10.46 -35.70
N LYS A 525 -15.18 -10.61 -34.48
CA LYS A 525 -15.81 -11.87 -34.04
C LYS A 525 -17.10 -12.15 -34.82
N MET A 526 -17.92 -11.13 -35.09
CA MET A 526 -19.13 -11.26 -35.90
C MET A 526 -18.84 -11.64 -37.35
N MET A 527 -17.86 -10.99 -37.99
CA MET A 527 -17.34 -11.37 -39.31
C MET A 527 -16.83 -12.81 -39.33
N SER A 528 -16.12 -13.25 -38.28
CA SER A 528 -15.64 -14.64 -38.15
C SER A 528 -16.76 -15.67 -37.89
N LEU A 529 -17.89 -15.25 -37.32
CA LEU A 529 -19.08 -16.07 -37.21
C LEU A 529 -19.78 -16.16 -38.58
N LYS A 530 -19.99 -15.02 -39.26
CA LYS A 530 -20.62 -14.99 -40.58
C LYS A 530 -19.81 -15.76 -41.62
N SER A 531 -18.47 -15.74 -41.60
CA SER A 531 -17.69 -16.57 -42.53
C SER A 531 -17.82 -18.08 -42.28
N LYS A 532 -18.11 -18.51 -41.03
CA LYS A 532 -18.35 -19.91 -40.68
C LYS A 532 -19.79 -20.37 -40.92
N PHE A 533 -20.77 -19.50 -40.71
CA PHE A 533 -22.20 -19.81 -40.87
C PHE A 533 -22.80 -19.36 -42.21
N GLY A 534 -22.14 -18.50 -42.96
CA GLY A 534 -22.63 -17.93 -44.24
C GLY A 534 -22.83 -18.98 -45.32
N GLY A 535 -22.01 -20.03 -45.36
CA GLY A 535 -22.23 -21.17 -46.26
C GLY A 535 -23.51 -21.97 -45.94
N LEU A 536 -23.95 -21.96 -44.68
CA LEU A 536 -25.18 -22.62 -44.22
C LEU A 536 -26.40 -21.71 -44.43
N LEU A 537 -26.28 -20.42 -44.05
CA LEU A 537 -27.30 -19.39 -44.27
C LEU A 537 -27.62 -19.20 -45.76
N GLY A 538 -26.59 -19.11 -46.61
CA GLY A 538 -26.76 -19.01 -48.06
C GLY A 538 -27.38 -20.27 -48.70
N GLN A 539 -27.23 -21.45 -48.10
CA GLN A 539 -27.98 -22.64 -48.52
C GLN A 539 -29.44 -22.59 -48.02
N MET A 540 -29.69 -22.16 -46.78
CA MET A 540 -31.04 -22.01 -46.24
C MET A 540 -31.87 -20.95 -46.98
N SER A 541 -31.32 -19.78 -47.27
CA SER A 541 -32.03 -18.69 -47.97
C SER A 541 -32.54 -19.14 -49.34
N ARG A 542 -31.68 -19.83 -50.11
CA ARG A 542 -32.02 -20.45 -51.40
C ARG A 542 -33.08 -21.55 -51.28
N LEU A 543 -33.13 -22.27 -50.16
CA LEU A 543 -34.12 -23.33 -49.90
C LEU A 543 -35.49 -22.79 -49.47
N PHE A 544 -35.52 -21.64 -48.78
CA PHE A 544 -36.75 -20.98 -48.33
C PHE A 544 -37.31 -19.98 -49.34
N GLY A 545 -36.68 -19.80 -50.50
CA GLY A 545 -37.18 -18.92 -51.57
C GLY A 545 -37.11 -17.42 -51.23
N VAL A 546 -36.34 -17.05 -50.21
CA VAL A 546 -36.05 -15.65 -49.89
C VAL A 546 -34.98 -15.18 -50.89
N GLY A 547 -35.38 -14.27 -51.78
CA GLY A 547 -34.54 -13.81 -52.88
C GLY A 547 -33.25 -13.12 -52.41
N ASP A 548 -32.19 -13.27 -53.21
CA ASP A 548 -30.81 -12.83 -52.96
C ASP A 548 -30.61 -11.28 -53.04
N GLU A 549 -31.65 -10.49 -52.76
CA GLU A 549 -31.72 -9.05 -53.10
C GLU A 549 -31.80 -8.08 -51.91
N VAL A 550 -31.65 -8.55 -50.66
CA VAL A 550 -31.54 -7.65 -49.48
C VAL A 550 -30.10 -7.58 -48.97
N GLY A 551 -29.25 -6.93 -49.76
CA GLY A 551 -28.17 -6.09 -49.23
C GLY A 551 -27.06 -6.73 -48.39
N GLU A 552 -26.86 -8.06 -48.39
CA GLU A 552 -25.81 -8.70 -47.57
C GLU A 552 -24.41 -8.11 -47.81
N ASP A 553 -24.03 -7.87 -49.07
CA ASP A 553 -22.76 -7.24 -49.45
C ASP A 553 -22.72 -5.73 -49.12
N ALA A 554 -23.87 -5.06 -49.18
CA ALA A 554 -23.98 -3.64 -48.81
C ALA A 554 -23.86 -3.44 -47.29
N ILE A 555 -24.40 -4.36 -46.49
CA ILE A 555 -24.21 -4.41 -45.04
C ILE A 555 -22.75 -4.76 -44.74
N LEU A 556 -22.16 -5.75 -45.42
CA LEU A 556 -20.74 -6.09 -45.24
C LEU A 556 -19.82 -4.88 -45.49
N GLY A 557 -19.98 -4.22 -46.64
CA GLY A 557 -19.17 -3.05 -47.00
C GLY A 557 -19.33 -1.87 -46.05
N ARG A 558 -20.54 -1.65 -45.49
CA ARG A 558 -20.77 -0.66 -44.42
C ARG A 558 -20.06 -1.05 -43.12
N MET A 559 -20.11 -2.32 -42.70
CA MET A 559 -19.45 -2.79 -41.48
C MET A 559 -17.92 -2.80 -41.62
N GLU A 560 -17.40 -3.08 -42.81
CA GLU A 560 -15.97 -3.06 -43.11
C GLU A 560 -15.43 -1.62 -43.20
N GLY A 561 -16.21 -0.69 -43.76
CA GLY A 561 -15.95 0.76 -43.68
C GLY A 561 -16.03 1.32 -42.26
N MET A 562 -16.97 0.84 -41.43
CA MET A 562 -17.04 1.23 -40.02
C MET A 562 -15.83 0.70 -39.24
N LYS A 563 -15.43 -0.57 -39.48
CA LYS A 563 -14.25 -1.17 -38.89
C LYS A 563 -12.97 -0.40 -39.23
N SER A 564 -12.77 0.01 -40.49
CA SER A 564 -11.56 0.75 -40.88
C SER A 564 -11.45 2.13 -40.23
N VAL A 565 -12.57 2.86 -40.09
CA VAL A 565 -12.65 4.12 -39.33
C VAL A 565 -12.29 3.90 -37.85
N ILE A 566 -12.84 2.86 -37.22
CA ILE A 566 -12.58 2.54 -35.81
C ILE A 566 -11.10 2.17 -35.60
N GLU A 567 -10.53 1.31 -36.45
CA GLU A 567 -9.10 0.98 -36.40
C GLU A 567 -8.22 2.22 -36.58
N GLN A 568 -8.60 3.14 -37.47
CA GLN A 568 -7.87 4.39 -37.69
C GLN A 568 -7.92 5.31 -36.48
N VAL A 569 -9.08 5.48 -35.83
CA VAL A 569 -9.19 6.23 -34.56
C VAL A 569 -8.36 5.56 -33.47
N ASN A 570 -8.49 4.24 -33.29
CA ASN A 570 -7.78 3.47 -32.26
C ASN A 570 -6.25 3.62 -32.41
N ARG A 571 -5.73 3.62 -33.66
CA ARG A 571 -4.31 3.88 -33.92
C ARG A 571 -3.90 5.32 -33.60
N GLN A 572 -4.71 6.32 -33.94
CA GLN A 572 -4.41 7.72 -33.63
C GLN A 572 -4.42 8.00 -32.12
N PHE A 573 -5.34 7.39 -31.36
CA PHE A 573 -5.41 7.54 -29.91
C PHE A 573 -4.21 6.94 -29.16
N LYS A 574 -3.54 5.97 -29.77
CA LYS A 574 -2.33 5.30 -29.26
C LYS A 574 -1.02 5.91 -29.76
N ASP A 575 -1.10 6.93 -30.61
CA ASP A 575 0.07 7.60 -31.17
C ASP A 575 0.40 8.85 -30.32
N PRO A 576 1.50 8.86 -29.54
CA PRO A 576 1.87 10.00 -28.68
C PRO A 576 2.12 11.29 -29.46
N ASP A 577 2.48 11.20 -30.75
CA ASP A 577 2.66 12.38 -31.59
C ASP A 577 1.31 13.04 -31.92
N LEU A 578 0.21 12.28 -31.92
CA LEU A 578 -1.13 12.72 -32.32
C LEU A 578 -2.11 12.91 -31.16
N THR A 579 -1.96 12.16 -30.08
CA THR A 579 -2.90 12.15 -28.95
C THR A 579 -2.18 12.26 -27.61
N THR A 580 -2.66 13.13 -26.73
CA THR A 580 -2.22 13.20 -25.32
C THR A 580 -3.41 13.40 -24.38
N PHE A 581 -3.28 12.94 -23.14
CA PHE A 581 -4.26 13.13 -22.08
C PHE A 581 -3.70 14.01 -20.94
N VAL A 582 -4.42 15.07 -20.61
CA VAL A 582 -4.12 16.01 -19.52
C VAL A 582 -5.03 15.70 -18.33
N CYS A 583 -4.42 15.25 -17.24
CA CYS A 583 -5.12 14.94 -16.00
C CYS A 583 -5.37 16.22 -15.18
N VAL A 584 -6.59 16.42 -14.67
CA VAL A 584 -6.94 17.54 -13.77
C VAL A 584 -7.36 17.00 -12.41
N CYS A 585 -6.77 17.55 -11.35
CA CYS A 585 -6.97 17.11 -9.98
C CYS A 585 -6.92 18.28 -8.99
N ILE A 586 -7.15 17.99 -7.71
CA ILE A 586 -6.93 18.90 -6.58
C ILE A 586 -5.96 18.24 -5.58
N PRO A 587 -5.22 18.99 -4.75
CA PRO A 587 -4.23 18.43 -3.82
C PRO A 587 -4.89 17.82 -2.57
N GLU A 588 -5.60 16.71 -2.77
CA GLU A 588 -6.31 15.93 -1.75
C GLU A 588 -6.18 14.43 -2.01
N PHE A 589 -6.13 13.61 -0.95
CA PHE A 589 -5.98 12.14 -1.02
C PHE A 589 -6.89 11.47 -2.06
N LEU A 590 -8.21 11.70 -1.97
CA LEU A 590 -9.19 11.05 -2.85
C LEU A 590 -9.24 11.65 -4.26
N SER A 591 -8.48 12.71 -4.55
CA SER A 591 -8.25 13.19 -5.91
C SER A 591 -6.94 12.64 -6.47
N LEU A 592 -5.89 12.53 -5.65
CA LEU A 592 -4.63 11.87 -5.99
C LEU A 592 -4.88 10.41 -6.38
N TYR A 593 -5.58 9.64 -5.53
CA TYR A 593 -5.89 8.22 -5.78
C TYR A 593 -6.70 7.99 -7.07
N GLU A 594 -7.71 8.83 -7.35
CA GLU A 594 -8.48 8.74 -8.60
C GLU A 594 -7.65 9.16 -9.83
N THR A 595 -6.68 10.06 -9.67
CA THR A 595 -5.74 10.43 -10.74
C THR A 595 -4.74 9.32 -11.02
N GLU A 596 -4.22 8.67 -9.97
CA GLU A 596 -3.34 7.51 -10.10
C GLU A 596 -4.02 6.36 -10.82
N ARG A 597 -5.25 6.03 -10.41
CA ARG A 597 -6.09 5.04 -11.09
C ARG A 597 -6.32 5.40 -12.57
N LEU A 598 -6.67 6.66 -12.85
CA LEU A 598 -6.86 7.14 -14.23
C LEU A 598 -5.59 6.98 -15.07
N VAL A 599 -4.41 7.36 -14.57
CA VAL A 599 -3.13 7.19 -15.26
C VAL A 599 -2.82 5.71 -15.50
N GLN A 600 -3.00 4.83 -14.51
CA GLN A 600 -2.84 3.39 -14.68
C GLN A 600 -3.79 2.81 -15.74
N GLU A 601 -5.05 3.27 -15.78
CA GLU A 601 -6.03 2.86 -16.79
C GLU A 601 -5.68 3.40 -18.19
N LEU A 602 -5.18 4.64 -18.33
CA LEU A 602 -4.69 5.22 -19.60
C LEU A 602 -3.47 4.45 -20.16
N THR A 603 -2.47 4.17 -19.33
CA THR A 603 -1.29 3.37 -19.70
C THR A 603 -1.70 1.98 -20.19
N LYS A 604 -2.72 1.38 -19.57
CA LYS A 604 -3.28 0.08 -20.00
C LYS A 604 -3.99 0.13 -21.35
N PHE A 605 -4.42 1.30 -21.80
CA PHE A 605 -4.98 1.52 -23.14
C PHE A 605 -3.94 2.01 -24.16
N GLU A 606 -2.66 2.14 -23.75
CA GLU A 606 -1.56 2.66 -24.58
C GLU A 606 -1.80 4.11 -25.03
N ILE A 607 -2.46 4.93 -24.19
CA ILE A 607 -2.72 6.34 -24.45
C ILE A 607 -1.70 7.18 -23.67
N ASP A 608 -1.03 8.09 -24.37
CA ASP A 608 -0.05 9.00 -23.77
C ASP A 608 -0.68 9.93 -22.72
N THR A 609 0.00 10.08 -21.59
CA THR A 609 -0.27 11.09 -20.58
C THR A 609 1.03 11.46 -19.88
N HIS A 610 1.38 12.74 -19.90
CA HIS A 610 2.61 13.29 -19.31
C HIS A 610 2.38 14.72 -18.74
N ASN A 611 1.12 15.06 -18.46
CA ASN A 611 0.67 16.38 -17.99
C ASN A 611 -0.37 16.25 -16.87
N ILE A 612 -0.11 16.87 -15.71
CA ILE A 612 -1.05 16.95 -14.58
C ILE A 612 -1.26 18.42 -14.21
N ILE A 613 -2.53 18.83 -14.14
CA ILE A 613 -2.96 20.14 -13.68
C ILE A 613 -3.54 19.98 -12.27
N ILE A 614 -2.84 20.52 -11.27
CA ILE A 614 -3.31 20.57 -9.88
C ILE A 614 -3.99 21.92 -9.67
N ASN A 615 -5.32 21.90 -9.59
CA ASN A 615 -6.17 23.07 -9.42
C ASN A 615 -6.48 23.34 -7.93
N GLN A 616 -7.04 24.52 -7.65
CA GLN A 616 -7.48 24.93 -6.31
C GLN A 616 -6.37 24.88 -5.24
N VAL A 617 -5.13 25.15 -5.64
CA VAL A 617 -3.99 25.24 -4.71
C VAL A 617 -4.08 26.54 -3.91
N LEU A 618 -4.03 26.43 -2.58
CA LEU A 618 -3.91 27.57 -1.68
C LEU A 618 -2.42 27.93 -1.52
N PHE A 619 -2.06 29.15 -1.89
CA PHE A 619 -0.72 29.70 -1.68
C PHE A 619 -0.69 30.57 -0.41
N ASP A 620 0.49 30.75 0.20
CA ASP A 620 0.66 31.59 1.38
C ASP A 620 0.78 33.06 0.95
N GLU A 621 -0.37 33.72 0.80
CA GLU A 621 -0.45 35.15 0.56
C GLU A 621 -0.35 35.94 1.87
N GLU A 622 0.28 37.11 1.83
CA GLU A 622 0.56 37.89 3.03
C GLU A 622 -0.72 38.26 3.81
N GLY A 623 -0.79 37.85 5.08
CA GLY A 623 -1.89 38.23 5.99
C GLY A 623 -2.94 37.14 6.26
N VAL A 624 -2.76 35.89 5.81
CA VAL A 624 -3.65 34.79 6.18
C VAL A 624 -3.53 34.46 7.69
N GLU A 625 -4.38 35.07 8.52
CA GLU A 625 -4.46 34.75 9.97
C GLU A 625 -5.28 33.49 10.27
N SER A 626 -6.08 33.01 9.31
CA SER A 626 -6.97 31.85 9.50
C SER A 626 -6.19 30.56 9.77
N GLN A 627 -6.38 30.01 10.97
CA GLN A 627 -5.84 28.70 11.35
C GLN A 627 -6.35 27.57 10.43
N LEU A 628 -7.59 27.68 9.93
CA LEU A 628 -8.18 26.70 9.03
C LEU A 628 -7.49 26.70 7.66
N LEU A 629 -7.22 27.89 7.09
CA LEU A 629 -6.50 28.00 5.81
C LEU A 629 -5.07 27.48 5.95
N LYS A 630 -4.35 27.86 7.00
CA LYS A 630 -3.00 27.34 7.29
C LYS A 630 -2.96 25.81 7.45
N ALA A 631 -3.96 25.24 8.13
CA ALA A 631 -4.10 23.78 8.24
C ALA A 631 -4.40 23.12 6.89
N ARG A 632 -5.26 23.73 6.06
CA ARG A 632 -5.60 23.25 4.72
C ARG A 632 -4.41 23.33 3.77
N MET A 633 -3.66 24.44 3.75
CA MET A 633 -2.43 24.60 2.97
C MET A 633 -1.38 23.56 3.35
N LYS A 634 -1.13 23.35 4.65
CA LYS A 634 -0.21 22.29 5.11
C LYS A 634 -0.66 20.89 4.67
N MET A 635 -1.97 20.64 4.64
CA MET A 635 -2.53 19.39 4.14
C MET A 635 -2.38 19.28 2.61
N GLN A 636 -2.61 20.35 1.85
CA GLN A 636 -2.42 20.38 0.41
C GLN A 636 -0.94 20.19 0.03
N GLN A 637 -0.01 20.84 0.74
CA GLN A 637 1.44 20.71 0.51
C GLN A 637 1.89 19.24 0.61
N LYS A 638 1.42 18.50 1.62
CA LYS A 638 1.69 17.06 1.74
C LYS A 638 1.30 16.29 0.47
N TYR A 639 0.16 16.62 -0.15
CA TYR A 639 -0.29 15.94 -1.38
C TYR A 639 0.44 16.47 -2.62
N LEU A 640 0.81 17.76 -2.68
CA LEU A 640 1.67 18.30 -3.73
C LEU A 640 3.03 17.60 -3.75
N ASP A 641 3.65 17.41 -2.57
CA ASP A 641 4.92 16.68 -2.43
C ASP A 641 4.77 15.23 -2.94
N GLN A 642 3.64 14.58 -2.66
CA GLN A 642 3.33 13.23 -3.17
C GLN A 642 3.15 13.21 -4.70
N PHE A 643 2.50 14.21 -5.31
CA PHE A 643 2.42 14.31 -6.78
C PHE A 643 3.82 14.42 -7.41
N TYR A 644 4.70 15.28 -6.89
CA TYR A 644 6.07 15.41 -7.40
C TYR A 644 6.96 14.18 -7.16
N MET A 645 6.64 13.33 -6.18
CA MET A 645 7.36 12.06 -5.95
C MET A 645 6.84 10.89 -6.79
N LEU A 646 5.58 10.93 -7.22
CA LEU A 646 4.94 9.86 -7.99
C LEU A 646 5.04 10.07 -9.52
N TYR A 647 5.24 11.31 -9.94
CA TYR A 647 5.21 11.73 -11.34
C TYR A 647 6.36 12.70 -11.64
N ASP A 648 7.60 12.26 -11.38
CA ASP A 648 8.82 13.04 -11.67
C ASP A 648 9.06 13.22 -13.18
N ASP A 649 8.42 12.40 -14.00
CA ASP A 649 8.38 12.45 -15.47
C ASP A 649 7.20 13.29 -16.05
N PHE A 650 6.30 13.84 -15.21
CA PHE A 650 5.16 14.65 -15.68
C PHE A 650 5.36 16.15 -15.54
N ASN A 651 4.76 16.90 -16.46
CA ASN A 651 4.64 18.35 -16.36
C ASN A 651 3.51 18.69 -15.35
N ILE A 652 3.88 18.95 -14.10
CA ILE A 652 2.94 19.29 -13.02
C ILE A 652 2.70 20.81 -12.97
N THR A 653 1.57 21.25 -13.53
CA THR A 653 1.12 22.64 -13.52
C THR A 653 0.26 22.91 -12.28
N LYS A 654 0.66 23.86 -11.43
CA LYS A 654 -0.10 24.27 -10.22
C LYS A 654 -0.90 25.55 -10.49
N LEU A 655 -2.21 25.51 -10.25
CA LEU A 655 -3.12 26.64 -10.41
C LEU A 655 -3.71 27.09 -9.07
N PRO A 656 -3.75 28.41 -8.77
CA PRO A 656 -4.28 28.92 -7.52
C PRO A 656 -5.80 28.76 -7.45
N LEU A 657 -6.33 28.62 -6.23
CA LEU A 657 -7.74 28.87 -5.97
C LEU A 657 -8.01 30.39 -6.10
N LEU A 658 -8.95 30.76 -6.96
CA LEU A 658 -9.40 32.16 -7.11
C LEU A 658 -10.59 32.46 -6.19
N PRO A 659 -10.78 33.74 -5.77
CA PRO A 659 -11.91 34.16 -4.94
C PRO A 659 -13.23 34.27 -5.70
N GLU A 660 -13.19 34.31 -7.04
CA GLU A 660 -14.33 34.45 -7.94
C GLU A 660 -14.36 33.29 -8.95
N GLU A 661 -15.55 32.96 -9.45
CA GLU A 661 -15.73 31.91 -10.46
C GLU A 661 -15.16 32.34 -11.83
N VAL A 662 -14.45 31.43 -12.49
CA VAL A 662 -13.78 31.72 -13.78
C VAL A 662 -14.75 31.49 -14.94
N CYS A 663 -15.69 32.42 -15.10
CA CYS A 663 -16.73 32.37 -16.12
C CYS A 663 -16.61 33.54 -17.11
N GLY A 664 -16.83 33.25 -18.39
CA GLY A 664 -16.71 34.21 -19.49
C GLY A 664 -15.29 34.31 -20.06
N VAL A 665 -15.21 34.65 -21.34
CA VAL A 665 -13.98 34.64 -22.16
C VAL A 665 -12.83 35.45 -21.54
N GLU A 666 -13.11 36.62 -20.96
CA GLU A 666 -12.06 37.48 -20.40
C GLU A 666 -11.51 36.94 -19.06
N ALA A 667 -12.33 36.30 -18.23
CA ALA A 667 -11.87 35.62 -17.01
C ALA A 667 -11.00 34.40 -17.35
N LEU A 668 -11.44 33.58 -18.33
CA LEU A 668 -10.67 32.45 -18.82
C LEU A 668 -9.31 32.89 -19.41
N LYS A 669 -9.28 33.95 -20.24
CA LYS A 669 -8.03 34.56 -20.76
C LYS A 669 -7.14 35.15 -19.65
N ALA A 670 -7.71 35.70 -18.59
CA ALA A 670 -6.94 36.21 -17.46
C ALA A 670 -6.25 35.05 -16.71
N PHE A 671 -6.99 33.98 -16.42
CA PHE A 671 -6.51 32.81 -15.69
C PHE A 671 -5.52 31.96 -16.52
N SER A 672 -5.64 31.96 -17.85
CA SER A 672 -4.77 31.20 -18.77
C SER A 672 -3.27 31.56 -18.68
N LYS A 673 -2.91 32.68 -18.05
CA LYS A 673 -1.51 33.07 -17.81
C LYS A 673 -0.77 32.06 -16.94
N HIS A 674 -1.44 31.46 -15.96
CA HIS A 674 -0.86 30.50 -15.01
C HIS A 674 -0.64 29.09 -15.60
N PHE A 675 -1.14 28.84 -16.80
CA PHE A 675 -0.86 27.62 -17.56
C PHE A 675 0.44 27.72 -18.37
N ARG A 676 0.90 28.95 -18.69
CA ARG A 676 2.12 29.24 -19.48
C ARG A 676 3.33 29.65 -18.64
N LYS A 677 3.09 30.04 -17.40
CA LYS A 677 4.12 30.40 -16.42
C LYS A 677 3.67 29.82 -15.08
N PRO A 678 4.55 29.15 -14.32
CA PRO A 678 4.22 28.69 -12.98
C PRO A 678 3.67 29.86 -12.14
N TYR A 679 2.71 29.57 -11.25
CA TYR A 679 2.20 30.59 -10.33
C TYR A 679 3.29 31.00 -9.34
N GLU A 680 3.94 32.12 -9.62
CA GLU A 680 4.76 32.84 -8.65
C GLU A 680 3.81 33.51 -7.65
N HIS A 681 3.83 33.01 -6.42
CA HIS A 681 3.24 33.67 -5.27
C HIS A 681 3.97 34.99 -5.05
N SER A 682 3.26 36.01 -4.55
CA SER A 682 3.89 37.29 -4.23
C SER A 682 4.74 37.14 -2.96
N ILE A 683 5.96 36.60 -3.10
CA ILE A 683 7.02 36.78 -2.12
C ILE A 683 7.34 38.28 -2.10
N ALA A 684 6.62 39.01 -1.24
CA ALA A 684 6.75 40.44 -1.05
C ALA A 684 7.10 40.81 0.40
N ARG A 685 7.72 39.87 1.12
CA ARG A 685 8.92 40.19 1.92
C ARG A 685 10.07 40.61 1.01
N GLY A 686 9.83 41.64 0.20
CA GLY A 686 10.90 42.45 -0.34
C GLY A 686 11.72 42.96 0.84
N THR A 687 13.02 43.14 0.63
CA THR A 687 13.83 43.88 1.61
C THR A 687 13.17 45.24 1.87
N VAL A 688 13.48 45.86 3.02
CA VAL A 688 12.91 47.18 3.37
C VAL A 688 13.10 48.17 2.21
N GLU A 689 14.23 48.09 1.51
CA GLU A 689 14.54 48.87 0.30
C GLU A 689 13.54 48.67 -0.85
N GLU A 690 13.08 47.44 -1.13
CA GLU A 690 12.13 47.18 -2.23
C GLU A 690 10.71 47.67 -1.89
N LEU A 691 10.32 47.54 -0.62
CA LEU A 691 9.10 48.12 -0.07
C LEU A 691 9.15 49.66 -0.10
N GLU A 692 10.28 50.26 0.30
CA GLU A 692 10.55 51.70 0.20
C GLU A 692 10.52 52.21 -1.26
N LEU A 693 11.05 51.43 -2.21
CA LEU A 693 11.06 51.76 -3.63
C LEU A 693 9.64 51.68 -4.23
N ARG A 694 8.84 50.69 -3.83
CA ARG A 694 7.43 50.55 -4.23
C ARG A 694 6.55 51.65 -3.63
N VAL A 695 6.75 52.00 -2.36
CA VAL A 695 6.11 53.16 -1.70
C VAL A 695 6.51 54.46 -2.39
N SER A 696 7.80 54.65 -2.71
CA SER A 696 8.30 55.84 -3.41
C SER A 696 7.68 56.00 -4.81
N ARG A 697 7.51 54.89 -5.54
CA ARG A 697 6.83 54.87 -6.85
C ARG A 697 5.34 55.24 -6.74
N LEU A 698 4.63 54.66 -5.78
CA LEU A 698 3.22 54.99 -5.52
C LEU A 698 3.03 56.44 -5.08
N GLN A 699 3.92 56.97 -4.23
CA GLN A 699 3.93 58.40 -3.89
C GLN A 699 4.22 59.29 -5.11
N GLY A 700 5.06 58.84 -6.03
CA GLY A 700 5.30 59.52 -7.31
C GLY A 700 4.02 59.67 -8.13
N GLN A 701 3.33 58.54 -8.36
CA GLN A 701 2.06 58.52 -9.09
C GLN A 701 0.96 59.33 -8.38
N LEU A 702 0.89 59.27 -7.05
CA LEU A 702 -0.04 60.08 -6.27
C LEU A 702 0.24 61.58 -6.42
N ARG A 703 1.52 62.00 -6.46
CA ARG A 703 1.91 63.40 -6.71
C ARG A 703 1.55 63.87 -8.12
N GLU A 704 1.69 63.02 -9.13
CA GLU A 704 1.22 63.33 -10.50
C GLU A 704 -0.30 63.51 -10.54
N VAL A 705 -1.07 62.55 -10.01
CA VAL A 705 -2.54 62.62 -9.97
C VAL A 705 -3.04 63.83 -9.16
N VAL A 706 -2.38 64.16 -8.04
CA VAL A 706 -2.70 65.38 -7.27
C VAL A 706 -2.36 66.64 -8.07
N SER A 707 -1.23 66.67 -8.80
CA SER A 707 -0.88 67.80 -9.68
C SER A 707 -1.89 67.98 -10.82
N GLU A 708 -2.36 66.89 -11.43
CA GLU A 708 -3.43 66.93 -12.44
C GLU A 708 -4.75 67.39 -11.83
N LEU A 709 -5.10 66.93 -10.63
CA LEU A 709 -6.29 67.39 -9.91
C LEU A 709 -6.22 68.87 -9.54
N GLU A 710 -5.04 69.39 -9.16
CA GLU A 710 -4.83 70.81 -8.89
C GLU A 710 -4.90 71.66 -10.16
N LYS A 711 -4.28 71.21 -11.27
CA LYS A 711 -4.44 71.84 -12.58
C LYS A 711 -5.90 71.87 -13.02
N ALA A 712 -6.64 70.78 -12.82
CA ALA A 712 -8.07 70.69 -13.12
C ALA A 712 -8.94 71.58 -12.20
N LYS A 713 -8.48 71.85 -10.97
CA LYS A 713 -9.12 72.82 -10.04
C LYS A 713 -8.78 74.27 -10.37
N GLN A 714 -7.61 74.56 -10.93
CA GLN A 714 -7.21 75.90 -11.41
C GLN A 714 -7.75 76.23 -12.81
N ALA A 715 -8.18 75.22 -13.56
CA ALA A 715 -8.89 75.36 -14.84
C ALA A 715 -10.42 75.53 -14.68
N LYS A 716 -10.90 75.71 -13.44
CA LYS A 716 -12.27 76.09 -13.06
C LYS A 716 -12.26 77.45 -12.37
#